data_AF-A0A562R966-F1
#
_entry.id   AF-A0A562R966-F1
#
_cell.length_a   1.000
_cell.length_b   1.000
_cell.length_c   1.000
_cell.angle_alpha   90.00
_cell.angle_beta   90.00
_cell.angle_gamma   90.00
#
_symmetry.space_group_name_H-M   'P 1'
#
loop_
_entity.id
_entity.type
_entity.pdbx_description
1 polymer ?
#
loop_
_entity_poly.entity_id
_entity_poly.type
_entity_poly.pdbx_seq_one_letter_code
_entity_poly.pdbx_strand_id
1 'polypeptide(L)'
;MSREADIYELRDLIARLRQELIAKETAASDVAPDAEMLAVEISQRRRYLDELMSDLQGLSSAPDAPAPSDDDAPAADAAPQGLAIIIGHSSEGTDKGAIGLSPPFPSTAEQGRAEYFWNEDLAARIEAIANTRQIRVKTFRRRENGGVGIREAYRLAAEWKPQASIELHFNSAGPTARGSETLFGRQGSRPWARALQDRMVALYGRTGSLDRGLKDANVEGRGVLSLTNEVQPSALIEPFFGSNMEDASLGIARKDGLAEAVVNAFATFVGLPVPSADAVTADAPADTGLWDSLRAAYAAMSIEHPHMKAITFAQWALESGHGTSLLAKNHLNFAGMKWRPFMSDVASKVWYNAHDGGEFYCAFASLQNFVAGYWLRLDRHPSYHGWRQHAATPEAFINFIGPIWAPPSANPNYVAKVLDLFDEYRNVFDTMADATYVVAAEPSDEDFWVDRTEDAIALRRNGETADAAARRADHESGVSWASDASSCDYAHLGAGLPVGMQFSFTAADLELLCTLNDFPVQDSGGTPVLFGLRGAGIVQGGSSSDGSWRDEVILKNLRPNHHEIRCVMGAWDRQLGKIAVYPASTVPNAEAVVSWFQTQESGNLLATGFYRYICGEHNGRPGCFLLRKSISEKRIVIVRRSEDDLIYESTDKVHKTAPGDNIHPSFSSETSWFSSFGCQVVVGSATSSGAHSGPWARFRRSAGLTDGDGDPGKPFIYVLLTGQEALQASDARRRNLSLADPEVRAMRRLRFGSTSPRVAALQAQLGQSNDGDLGPATAEALHAKQRSLGNRSDGIYTPALDAQLGWNVYLSADT
;
A
#
# COMPACT_ATOMS: atom_id res chain seq x y z
N MET A 1 15.89 39.38 -2.44
CA MET A 1 16.49 40.51 -3.20
C MET A 1 15.43 41.14 -4.11
N SER A 2 15.62 42.35 -4.65
CA SER A 2 14.63 42.97 -5.55
C SER A 2 14.77 42.43 -6.98
N ARG A 3 13.65 42.32 -7.71
CA ARG A 3 13.60 41.90 -9.12
C ARG A 3 14.60 42.64 -10.02
N GLU A 4 14.85 43.93 -9.73
CA GLU A 4 15.84 44.73 -10.45
C GLU A 4 17.28 44.27 -10.21
N ALA A 5 17.61 43.80 -8.99
CA ALA A 5 18.92 43.23 -8.68
C ALA A 5 19.14 41.92 -9.44
N ASP A 6 18.12 41.07 -9.52
CA ASP A 6 18.18 39.79 -10.25
C ASP A 6 18.35 40.01 -11.76
N ILE A 7 17.65 40.99 -12.34
CA ILE A 7 17.82 41.39 -13.74
C ILE A 7 19.24 41.92 -14.00
N TYR A 8 19.80 42.68 -13.06
CA TYR A 8 21.15 43.24 -13.19
C TYR A 8 22.23 42.15 -13.12
N GLU A 9 22.17 41.26 -12.13
CA GLU A 9 23.13 40.16 -11.98
C GLU A 9 23.08 39.18 -13.15
N LEU A 10 21.88 38.87 -13.65
CA LEU A 10 21.72 37.99 -14.80
C LEU A 10 22.28 38.60 -16.09
N ARG A 11 22.13 39.92 -16.28
CA ARG A 11 22.75 40.65 -17.41
C ARG A 11 24.27 40.63 -17.34
N ASP A 12 24.85 40.84 -16.16
CA ASP A 12 26.29 40.80 -15.96
C ASP A 12 26.87 39.41 -16.24
N LEU A 13 26.19 38.36 -15.76
CA LEU A 13 26.59 36.97 -15.99
C LEU A 13 26.55 36.61 -17.49
N ILE A 14 25.48 36.99 -18.19
CA ILE A 14 25.36 36.78 -19.65
C ILE A 14 26.49 37.49 -20.39
N ALA A 15 26.85 38.71 -19.99
CA ALA A 15 27.92 39.47 -20.62
C ALA A 15 29.29 38.78 -20.46
N ARG A 16 29.61 38.28 -19.26
CA ARG A 16 30.86 37.54 -19.00
C ARG A 16 30.93 36.24 -19.79
N LEU A 17 29.87 35.42 -19.75
CA LEU A 17 29.83 34.14 -20.44
C LEU A 17 29.91 34.27 -21.96
N ARG A 18 29.37 35.36 -22.54
CA ARG A 18 29.54 35.67 -23.96
C ARG A 18 30.99 35.95 -24.34
N GLN A 19 31.72 36.71 -23.52
CA GLN A 19 33.14 36.98 -23.77
C GLN A 19 33.98 35.70 -23.71
N GLU A 20 33.72 34.83 -22.74
CA GLU A 20 34.39 33.54 -22.61
C GLU A 20 34.10 32.58 -23.78
N LEU A 21 32.84 32.56 -24.26
CA LEU A 21 32.45 31.76 -25.41
C LEU A 21 33.19 32.23 -26.68
N ILE A 22 33.26 33.54 -26.93
CA ILE A 22 33.98 34.10 -28.08
C ILE A 22 35.47 33.73 -28.03
N ALA A 23 36.10 33.79 -26.85
CA ALA A 23 37.50 33.40 -26.69
C ALA A 23 37.72 31.92 -27.04
N LYS A 24 36.81 31.04 -26.63
CA LYS A 24 36.88 29.60 -26.92
C LYS A 24 36.57 29.25 -28.38
N GLU A 25 35.63 29.94 -29.01
CA GLU A 25 35.34 29.79 -30.44
C GLU A 25 36.51 30.22 -31.31
N THR A 26 37.22 31.28 -30.90
CA THR A 26 38.46 31.74 -31.56
C THR A 26 39.62 30.74 -31.37
N ALA A 27 39.72 30.13 -30.19
CA ALA A 27 40.72 29.08 -29.93
C ALA A 27 40.45 27.78 -30.72
N ALA A 28 39.18 27.49 -31.05
CA ALA A 28 38.80 26.31 -31.83
C ALA A 28 39.15 26.41 -33.32
N SER A 29 39.39 27.61 -33.85
CA SER A 29 39.78 27.82 -35.27
C SER A 29 41.26 27.57 -35.57
N ASP A 30 42.12 27.43 -34.56
CA ASP A 30 43.55 27.13 -34.70
C ASP A 30 43.82 25.66 -34.26
N VAL A 31 44.17 24.80 -35.21
CA VAL A 31 44.11 23.31 -35.19
C VAL A 31 44.79 22.58 -33.99
N ALA A 32 44.11 21.57 -33.40
CA ALA A 32 44.68 20.36 -32.74
C ALA A 32 43.58 19.27 -32.43
N PRO A 33 43.91 18.03 -31.96
CA PRO A 33 43.15 16.78 -32.22
C PRO A 33 41.86 16.56 -31.40
N ASP A 34 41.49 17.48 -30.51
CA ASP A 34 40.34 17.35 -29.59
C ASP A 34 39.10 18.13 -30.07
N ALA A 35 39.00 18.37 -31.38
CA ALA A 35 37.99 19.22 -32.01
C ALA A 35 36.53 18.82 -31.66
N GLU A 36 36.29 17.53 -31.40
CA GLU A 36 34.95 17.01 -31.09
C GLU A 36 34.51 17.35 -29.66
N MET A 37 35.43 17.28 -28.68
CA MET A 37 35.15 17.59 -27.28
C MET A 37 34.99 19.10 -27.06
N LEU A 38 35.82 19.91 -27.74
CA LEU A 38 35.70 21.37 -27.73
C LEU A 38 34.43 21.85 -28.45
N ALA A 39 34.02 21.19 -29.54
CA ALA A 39 32.76 21.50 -30.23
C ALA A 39 31.53 21.18 -29.36
N VAL A 40 31.57 20.08 -28.59
CA VAL A 40 30.54 19.77 -27.60
C VAL A 40 30.49 20.83 -26.50
N GLU A 41 31.64 21.25 -25.97
CA GLU A 41 31.73 22.28 -24.92
C GLU A 41 31.19 23.65 -25.41
N ILE A 42 31.51 24.04 -26.65
CA ILE A 42 30.99 25.26 -27.30
C ILE A 42 29.47 25.16 -27.50
N SER A 43 28.98 24.02 -27.97
CA SER A 43 27.54 23.76 -28.18
C SER A 43 26.74 23.78 -26.88
N GLN A 44 27.30 23.26 -25.79
CA GLN A 44 26.69 23.30 -24.46
C GLN A 44 26.64 24.74 -23.90
N ARG A 45 27.73 25.51 -24.04
CA ARG A 45 27.76 26.92 -23.61
C ARG A 45 26.81 27.82 -24.40
N ARG A 46 26.64 27.58 -25.71
CA ARG A 46 25.64 28.30 -26.53
C ARG A 46 24.22 28.07 -26.01
N ARG A 47 23.84 26.81 -25.79
CA ARG A 47 22.54 26.47 -25.21
C ARG A 47 22.31 27.11 -23.85
N TYR A 48 23.33 27.12 -22.99
CA TYR A 48 23.24 27.76 -21.68
C TYR A 48 23.03 29.29 -21.79
N LEU A 49 23.72 29.95 -22.71
CA LEU A 49 23.50 31.37 -22.98
C LEU A 49 22.10 31.66 -23.53
N ASP A 50 21.56 30.79 -24.37
CA ASP A 50 20.19 30.92 -24.90
C ASP A 50 19.14 30.75 -23.79
N GLU A 51 19.35 29.81 -22.86
CA GLU A 51 18.51 29.61 -21.67
C GLU A 51 18.54 30.83 -20.74
N LEU A 52 19.73 31.37 -20.42
CA LEU A 52 19.85 32.57 -19.59
C LEU A 52 19.21 33.81 -20.23
N MET A 53 19.28 33.92 -21.55
CA MET A 53 18.61 34.98 -22.31
C MET A 53 17.09 34.86 -22.29
N SER A 54 16.57 33.63 -22.36
CA SER A 54 15.13 33.33 -22.19
C SER A 54 14.66 33.67 -20.77
N ASP A 55 15.44 33.30 -19.75
CA ASP A 55 15.18 33.64 -18.34
C ASP A 55 15.15 35.15 -18.12
N LEU A 56 16.09 35.90 -18.73
CA LEU A 56 16.13 37.35 -18.66
C LEU A 56 14.89 37.98 -19.31
N GLN A 57 14.37 37.40 -20.41
CA GLN A 57 13.12 37.83 -21.03
C GLN A 57 11.91 37.54 -20.14
N GLY A 58 11.85 36.37 -19.49
CA GLY A 58 10.78 36.04 -18.54
C GLY A 58 10.76 36.97 -17.34
N LEU A 59 11.92 37.22 -16.73
CA LEU A 59 12.08 38.15 -15.60
C LEU A 59 11.76 39.61 -15.97
N SER A 60 12.00 40.01 -17.22
CA SER A 60 11.68 41.35 -17.71
C SER A 60 10.20 41.53 -18.06
N SER A 61 9.44 40.43 -18.27
CA SER A 61 8.05 40.46 -18.75
C SER A 61 7.00 40.07 -17.72
N ALA A 62 7.40 39.52 -16.56
CA ALA A 62 6.47 39.17 -15.48
C ALA A 62 5.73 40.41 -14.91
N PRO A 63 4.44 40.30 -14.52
CA PRO A 63 3.77 41.35 -13.75
C PRO A 63 4.31 41.42 -12.31
N ASP A 64 4.32 42.61 -11.70
CA ASP A 64 4.71 42.75 -10.29
C ASP A 64 3.66 42.09 -9.38
N ALA A 65 4.13 41.31 -8.40
CA ALA A 65 3.27 40.62 -7.45
C ALA A 65 2.60 41.61 -6.47
N PRO A 66 1.36 41.34 -6.01
CA PRO A 66 0.72 42.15 -4.98
C PRO A 66 1.48 42.02 -3.65
N ALA A 67 1.54 43.13 -2.90
CA ALA A 67 2.22 43.20 -1.61
C ALA A 67 1.61 42.22 -0.58
N PRO A 68 2.43 41.62 0.30
CA PRO A 68 1.95 40.70 1.33
C PRO A 68 1.08 41.43 2.37
N SER A 69 0.02 40.77 2.83
CA SER A 69 -0.87 41.25 3.89
C SER A 69 -0.28 41.08 5.28
N ASP A 70 -0.52 42.07 6.15
CA ASP A 70 0.08 42.32 7.48
C ASP A 70 -0.18 41.29 8.61
N ASP A 71 -0.46 40.01 8.34
CA ASP A 71 -0.78 39.02 9.40
C ASP A 71 0.37 38.07 9.80
N ASP A 72 1.62 38.36 9.43
CA ASP A 72 2.78 37.60 9.89
C ASP A 72 3.35 38.17 11.20
N ALA A 73 2.86 37.64 12.33
CA ALA A 73 3.46 37.84 13.64
C ALA A 73 4.92 37.32 13.69
N PRO A 74 5.82 37.98 14.46
CA PRO A 74 7.24 37.69 14.42
C PRO A 74 7.60 36.33 15.04
N ALA A 75 8.57 35.68 14.39
CA ALA A 75 9.10 34.36 14.69
C ALA A 75 9.58 34.20 16.15
N ALA A 76 9.07 33.15 16.80
CA ALA A 76 9.74 32.53 17.94
C ALA A 76 11.03 31.84 17.47
N ASP A 77 12.04 31.90 18.32
CA ASP A 77 13.43 31.51 18.07
C ASP A 77 13.63 30.18 17.33
N ALA A 78 14.60 30.20 16.42
CA ALA A 78 15.00 29.10 15.55
C ALA A 78 15.35 27.82 16.32
N ALA A 79 14.61 26.73 16.07
CA ALA A 79 15.04 25.40 16.46
C ALA A 79 16.28 24.98 15.62
N PRO A 80 17.39 24.52 16.23
CA PRO A 80 18.71 24.50 15.58
C PRO A 80 19.08 23.20 14.84
N GLN A 81 18.17 22.54 14.09
CA GLN A 81 18.43 21.22 13.46
C GLN A 81 17.68 20.95 12.12
N GLY A 82 17.72 21.88 11.15
CA GLY A 82 16.93 21.79 9.90
C GLY A 82 17.70 21.31 8.66
N LEU A 83 17.32 20.19 8.04
CA LEU A 83 17.81 19.76 6.71
C LEU A 83 16.72 19.99 5.64
N ALA A 84 17.02 20.83 4.64
CA ALA A 84 16.18 20.96 3.45
C ALA A 84 16.62 19.98 2.35
N ILE A 85 15.67 19.21 1.81
CA ILE A 85 15.90 18.31 0.68
C ILE A 85 15.28 18.97 -0.56
N ILE A 86 16.03 19.07 -1.65
CA ILE A 86 15.54 19.52 -2.95
C ILE A 86 15.60 18.33 -3.90
N ILE A 87 14.48 18.00 -4.55
CA ILE A 87 14.48 16.97 -5.60
C ILE A 87 14.91 17.63 -6.92
N GLY A 88 15.95 17.09 -7.56
CA GLY A 88 16.37 17.49 -8.90
C GLY A 88 15.28 17.23 -9.94
N HIS A 89 15.26 18.06 -10.99
CA HIS A 89 14.25 18.02 -12.07
C HIS A 89 12.83 18.35 -11.59
N SER A 90 11.89 18.41 -12.52
CA SER A 90 10.56 18.98 -12.27
C SER A 90 9.53 17.94 -11.83
N SER A 91 8.69 18.32 -10.88
CA SER A 91 7.46 17.60 -10.54
C SER A 91 6.38 17.80 -11.61
N GLU A 92 6.31 18.97 -12.23
CA GLU A 92 5.38 19.33 -13.31
C GLU A 92 6.14 19.63 -14.61
N GLY A 93 5.59 19.24 -15.76
CA GLY A 93 6.29 19.38 -17.05
C GLY A 93 7.12 18.16 -17.45
N THR A 94 7.87 18.29 -18.55
CA THR A 94 8.46 17.14 -19.27
C THR A 94 9.87 16.77 -18.84
N ASP A 95 10.58 17.61 -18.07
CA ASP A 95 11.94 17.32 -17.64
C ASP A 95 11.90 16.49 -16.35
N LYS A 96 12.05 15.17 -16.51
CA LYS A 96 12.11 14.19 -15.40
C LYS A 96 13.54 13.72 -15.12
N GLY A 97 14.54 14.34 -15.75
CA GLY A 97 15.94 13.97 -15.65
C GLY A 97 16.29 12.67 -16.37
N ALA A 98 17.46 12.11 -16.02
CA ALA A 98 18.01 10.95 -16.70
C ALA A 98 17.20 9.66 -16.49
N ILE A 99 17.35 8.69 -17.39
CA ILE A 99 16.69 7.38 -17.32
C ILE A 99 17.69 6.32 -16.84
N GLY A 100 17.36 5.61 -15.76
CA GLY A 100 18.15 4.49 -15.23
C GLY A 100 18.03 3.20 -16.04
N LEU A 101 19.14 2.48 -16.24
CA LEU A 101 19.17 1.24 -17.05
C LEU A 101 18.74 -0.04 -16.30
N SER A 102 18.77 -0.11 -14.96
CA SER A 102 18.60 -1.37 -14.20
C SER A 102 17.31 -1.43 -13.35
N PRO A 103 16.37 -2.35 -13.59
CA PRO A 103 15.12 -2.51 -12.81
C PRO A 103 15.28 -3.29 -11.47
N PRO A 104 14.31 -3.22 -10.52
CA PRO A 104 13.10 -2.41 -10.57
C PRO A 104 13.33 -0.98 -10.03
N PHE A 105 13.27 -0.02 -10.94
CA PHE A 105 12.64 1.28 -10.65
C PHE A 105 11.12 1.07 -10.85
N PRO A 106 10.23 1.76 -10.12
CA PRO A 106 8.80 1.45 -10.07
C PRO A 106 8.18 1.27 -11.48
N SER A 107 7.52 0.13 -11.68
CA SER A 107 7.28 -0.48 -12.99
C SER A 107 5.87 -0.29 -13.54
N THR A 108 5.30 0.92 -13.52
CA THR A 108 3.96 1.16 -14.07
C THR A 108 3.83 2.29 -15.09
N ALA A 109 4.93 2.94 -15.46
CA ALA A 109 4.95 3.83 -16.63
C ALA A 109 6.34 3.84 -17.23
N GLU A 110 6.48 4.09 -18.53
CA GLU A 110 7.77 4.44 -19.15
C GLU A 110 8.52 5.56 -18.39
N GLN A 111 7.79 6.31 -17.55
CA GLN A 111 8.20 7.39 -16.65
C GLN A 111 8.92 6.91 -15.37
N GLY A 112 8.70 5.69 -14.87
CA GLY A 112 9.20 5.23 -13.56
C GLY A 112 10.72 5.04 -13.46
N ARG A 113 11.44 5.06 -14.58
CA ARG A 113 12.92 5.01 -14.65
C ARG A 113 13.59 6.37 -14.54
N ALA A 114 12.80 7.45 -14.53
CA ALA A 114 13.33 8.80 -14.56
C ALA A 114 13.87 9.22 -13.18
N GLU A 115 14.91 10.03 -13.23
CA GLU A 115 15.69 10.51 -12.10
C GLU A 115 14.84 11.20 -11.04
N TYR A 116 13.86 11.99 -11.45
CA TYR A 116 12.92 12.63 -10.55
C TYR A 116 12.24 11.63 -9.59
N PHE A 117 11.65 10.54 -10.12
CA PHE A 117 10.88 9.59 -9.31
C PHE A 117 11.77 8.74 -8.39
N TRP A 118 13.00 8.43 -8.82
CA TRP A 118 13.94 7.73 -7.96
C TRP A 118 14.38 8.59 -6.77
N ASN A 119 14.62 9.88 -7.03
CA ASN A 119 14.99 10.86 -6.00
C ASN A 119 13.81 11.20 -5.09
N GLU A 120 12.57 11.13 -5.58
CA GLU A 120 11.38 11.29 -4.74
C GLU A 120 11.26 10.16 -3.70
N ASP A 121 11.46 8.91 -4.11
CA ASP A 121 11.52 7.76 -3.18
C ASP A 121 12.72 7.87 -2.22
N LEU A 122 13.90 8.34 -2.69
CA LEU A 122 15.04 8.59 -1.82
C LEU A 122 14.74 9.69 -0.77
N ALA A 123 14.10 10.79 -1.18
CA ALA A 123 13.71 11.88 -0.28
C ALA A 123 12.77 11.39 0.82
N ALA A 124 11.75 10.59 0.47
CA ALA A 124 10.82 10.01 1.44
C ALA A 124 11.54 9.11 2.48
N ARG A 125 12.54 8.33 2.05
CA ARG A 125 13.36 7.50 2.95
C ARG A 125 14.24 8.35 3.87
N ILE A 126 14.84 9.42 3.35
CA ILE A 126 15.62 10.37 4.16
C ILE A 126 14.71 11.02 5.21
N GLU A 127 13.51 11.46 4.83
CA GLU A 127 12.54 12.06 5.75
C GLU A 127 12.13 11.09 6.85
N ALA A 128 11.82 9.83 6.52
CA ALA A 128 11.48 8.80 7.49
C ALA A 128 12.60 8.61 8.54
N ILE A 129 13.86 8.48 8.09
CA ILE A 129 15.01 8.29 8.99
C ILE A 129 15.32 9.55 9.81
N ALA A 130 15.22 10.73 9.22
CA ALA A 130 15.44 11.98 9.95
C ALA A 130 14.35 12.20 11.02
N ASN A 131 13.09 11.90 10.71
CA ASN A 131 11.97 12.01 11.64
C ASN A 131 12.12 11.07 12.85
N THR A 132 12.57 9.82 12.65
CA THR A 132 12.83 8.92 13.80
C THR A 132 13.94 9.43 14.72
N ARG A 133 14.84 10.26 14.20
CA ARG A 133 15.95 10.89 14.94
C ARG A 133 15.63 12.30 15.42
N GLN A 134 14.37 12.73 15.29
CA GLN A 134 13.91 14.07 15.66
C GLN A 134 14.69 15.19 14.95
N ILE A 135 15.27 14.90 13.79
CA ILE A 135 15.92 15.89 12.92
C ILE A 135 14.82 16.57 12.12
N ARG A 136 14.78 17.91 12.16
CA ARG A 136 13.82 18.69 11.38
C ARG A 136 14.19 18.54 9.92
N VAL A 137 13.32 17.96 9.11
CA VAL A 137 13.56 17.70 7.69
C VAL A 137 12.36 18.14 6.87
N LYS A 138 12.58 18.65 5.66
CA LYS A 138 11.51 18.95 4.71
C LYS A 138 11.98 18.87 3.27
N THR A 139 11.18 18.23 2.44
CA THR A 139 11.40 18.15 0.99
C THR A 139 10.70 19.28 0.24
N PHE A 140 11.44 19.86 -0.71
CA PHE A 140 11.01 20.92 -1.62
C PHE A 140 11.13 20.40 -3.05
N ARG A 141 10.06 20.57 -3.83
CA ARG A 141 9.98 20.14 -5.23
C ARG A 141 10.12 21.35 -6.14
N ARG A 142 10.82 21.18 -7.25
CA ARG A 142 10.73 22.13 -8.38
C ARG A 142 9.42 21.86 -9.09
N ARG A 143 8.55 22.86 -9.18
CA ARG A 143 7.27 22.68 -9.89
C ARG A 143 7.49 22.68 -11.39
N GLU A 144 8.19 23.67 -11.91
CA GLU A 144 8.48 23.82 -13.34
C GLU A 144 9.96 23.57 -13.71
N ASN A 145 10.22 23.46 -15.02
CA ASN A 145 11.56 23.25 -15.58
C ASN A 145 12.43 24.51 -15.47
N GLY A 146 13.76 24.31 -15.48
CA GLY A 146 14.73 25.40 -15.64
C GLY A 146 14.88 26.30 -14.42
N GLY A 147 15.45 27.49 -14.63
CA GLY A 147 15.87 28.39 -13.56
C GLY A 147 14.75 28.87 -12.64
N VAL A 148 13.52 28.99 -13.16
CA VAL A 148 12.38 29.50 -12.39
C VAL A 148 11.96 28.49 -11.30
N GLY A 149 11.82 27.21 -11.66
CA GLY A 149 11.52 26.15 -10.69
C GLY A 149 12.62 25.95 -9.65
N ILE A 150 13.88 26.15 -10.03
CA ILE A 150 15.03 26.14 -9.10
C ILE A 150 14.91 27.29 -8.08
N ARG A 151 14.72 28.53 -8.56
CA ARG A 151 14.60 29.72 -7.71
C ARG A 151 13.41 29.61 -6.75
N GLU A 152 12.27 29.11 -7.22
CA GLU A 152 11.10 28.90 -6.37
C GLU A 152 11.37 27.89 -5.25
N ALA A 153 11.91 26.71 -5.59
CA ALA A 153 12.18 25.67 -4.61
C ALA A 153 13.15 26.15 -3.51
N TYR A 154 14.21 26.88 -3.90
CA TYR A 154 15.18 27.41 -2.95
C TYR A 154 14.66 28.62 -2.16
N ARG A 155 13.76 29.44 -2.71
CA ARG A 155 13.05 30.48 -1.93
C ARG A 155 12.22 29.86 -0.81
N LEU A 156 11.41 28.84 -1.14
CA LEU A 156 10.60 28.12 -0.16
C LEU A 156 11.45 27.41 0.89
N ALA A 157 12.60 26.86 0.47
CA ALA A 157 13.56 26.28 1.40
C ALA A 157 14.16 27.36 2.33
N ALA A 158 14.52 28.54 1.81
CA ALA A 158 15.05 29.64 2.63
C ALA A 158 14.04 30.14 3.67
N GLU A 159 12.77 30.26 3.31
CA GLU A 159 11.68 30.63 4.23
C GLU A 159 11.53 29.66 5.40
N TRP A 160 11.84 28.38 5.16
CA TRP A 160 11.82 27.35 6.19
C TRP A 160 13.07 27.33 7.09
N LYS A 161 14.05 28.20 6.81
CA LYS A 161 15.26 28.45 7.61
C LYS A 161 16.04 27.17 8.00
N PRO A 162 16.44 26.33 7.03
CA PRO A 162 17.28 25.16 7.28
C PRO A 162 18.71 25.57 7.66
N GLN A 163 19.44 24.64 8.27
CA GLN A 163 20.88 24.76 8.53
C GLN A 163 21.74 24.22 7.39
N ALA A 164 21.21 23.31 6.58
CA ALA A 164 21.87 22.86 5.37
C ALA A 164 20.82 22.42 4.35
N SER A 165 21.19 22.43 3.08
CA SER A 165 20.39 21.81 2.03
C SER A 165 21.15 20.73 1.27
N ILE A 166 20.42 19.72 0.80
CA ILE A 166 20.89 18.72 -0.15
C ILE A 166 19.96 18.67 -1.36
N GLU A 167 20.53 18.71 -2.55
CA GLU A 167 19.81 18.44 -3.79
C GLU A 167 20.12 17.02 -4.29
N LEU A 168 19.07 16.27 -4.62
CA LEU A 168 19.15 14.85 -5.00
C LEU A 168 19.13 14.69 -6.52
N HIS A 169 20.17 14.06 -7.07
CA HIS A 169 20.32 13.68 -8.48
C HIS A 169 20.89 12.25 -8.59
N PHE A 170 20.99 11.74 -9.82
CA PHE A 170 21.96 10.72 -10.21
C PHE A 170 22.57 11.08 -11.57
N ASN A 171 23.80 10.63 -11.84
CA ASN A 171 24.49 11.04 -13.05
C ASN A 171 24.02 10.25 -14.29
N SER A 172 24.29 10.78 -15.48
CA SER A 172 24.14 10.12 -16.75
C SER A 172 25.12 10.69 -17.77
N ALA A 173 25.85 9.82 -18.47
CA ALA A 173 26.77 10.22 -19.53
C ALA A 173 26.87 9.17 -20.64
N GLY A 174 27.03 7.89 -20.25
CA GLY A 174 27.15 6.76 -21.17
C GLY A 174 27.26 5.42 -20.45
N PRO A 175 27.28 4.30 -21.18
CA PRO A 175 27.20 2.95 -20.60
C PRO A 175 28.42 2.53 -19.78
N THR A 176 29.55 3.24 -19.89
CA THR A 176 30.80 2.94 -19.18
C THR A 176 31.08 3.89 -18.02
N ALA A 177 30.37 5.02 -17.93
CA ALA A 177 30.55 6.02 -16.89
C ALA A 177 29.98 5.51 -15.56
N ARG A 178 30.74 5.59 -14.48
CA ARG A 178 30.35 5.13 -13.13
C ARG A 178 31.14 5.87 -12.06
N GLY A 179 30.61 5.86 -10.83
CA GLY A 179 31.23 6.49 -9.67
C GLY A 179 30.35 7.53 -8.99
N SER A 180 30.84 8.11 -7.90
CA SER A 180 30.08 9.06 -7.06
C SER A 180 30.76 10.43 -7.03
N GLU A 181 30.00 11.52 -7.21
CA GLU A 181 30.46 12.90 -7.03
C GLU A 181 29.47 13.74 -6.20
N THR A 182 29.99 14.81 -5.59
CA THR A 182 29.19 15.80 -4.86
C THR A 182 29.60 17.20 -5.30
N LEU A 183 28.63 18.02 -5.69
CA LEU A 183 28.83 19.40 -6.14
C LEU A 183 28.59 20.38 -4.99
N PHE A 184 29.35 21.48 -4.98
CA PHE A 184 29.16 22.62 -4.07
C PHE A 184 29.40 23.94 -4.82
N GLY A 185 28.73 25.03 -4.40
CA GLY A 185 28.80 26.33 -5.10
C GLY A 185 29.42 27.46 -4.28
N ARG A 186 29.55 27.32 -2.95
CA ARG A 186 30.23 28.30 -2.09
C ARG A 186 31.27 27.58 -1.24
N GLN A 187 32.41 28.24 -0.98
CA GLN A 187 33.51 27.64 -0.20
C GLN A 187 33.06 27.18 1.20
N GLY A 188 32.15 27.91 1.83
CA GLY A 188 31.55 27.52 3.13
C GLY A 188 30.77 26.20 3.09
N SER A 189 30.34 25.73 1.91
CA SER A 189 29.59 24.47 1.75
C SER A 189 30.48 23.27 1.49
N ARG A 190 31.78 23.49 1.28
CA ARG A 190 32.76 22.43 1.01
C ARG A 190 32.83 21.37 2.13
N PRO A 191 32.79 21.71 3.44
CA PRO A 191 32.76 20.71 4.51
C PRO A 191 31.50 19.85 4.48
N TRP A 192 30.34 20.45 4.20
CA TRP A 192 29.07 19.74 4.05
C TRP A 192 29.10 18.77 2.87
N ALA A 193 29.57 19.24 1.71
CA ALA A 193 29.73 18.41 0.53
C ALA A 193 30.73 17.26 0.75
N ARG A 194 31.85 17.50 1.47
CA ARG A 194 32.81 16.45 1.83
C ARG A 194 32.16 15.35 2.67
N ALA A 195 31.37 15.72 3.68
CA ALA A 195 30.70 14.77 4.57
C ALA A 195 29.74 13.84 3.81
N LEU A 196 29.02 14.37 2.81
CA LEU A 196 28.18 13.58 1.92
C LEU A 196 29.00 12.67 1.00
N GLN A 197 30.05 13.22 0.36
CA GLN A 197 30.94 12.47 -0.53
C GLN A 197 31.57 11.27 0.18
N ASP A 198 32.10 11.45 1.40
CA ASP A 198 32.75 10.39 2.18
C ASP A 198 31.81 9.20 2.41
N ARG A 199 30.57 9.50 2.77
CA ARG A 199 29.59 8.45 3.06
C ARG A 199 29.11 7.75 1.79
N MET A 200 28.93 8.47 0.69
CA MET A 200 28.61 7.84 -0.60
C MET A 200 29.77 6.96 -1.08
N VAL A 201 31.01 7.44 -1.01
CA VAL A 201 32.21 6.68 -1.37
C VAL A 201 32.30 5.38 -0.57
N ALA A 202 32.09 5.44 0.74
CA ALA A 202 32.07 4.27 1.60
C ALA A 202 30.93 3.30 1.26
N LEU A 203 29.70 3.81 1.13
CA LEU A 203 28.50 3.02 0.86
C LEU A 203 28.57 2.25 -0.46
N TYR A 204 29.08 2.90 -1.51
CA TYR A 204 29.19 2.33 -2.85
C TYR A 204 30.55 1.65 -3.12
N GLY A 205 31.42 1.58 -2.11
CA GLY A 205 32.75 0.96 -2.24
C GLY A 205 33.64 1.62 -3.31
N ARG A 206 33.54 2.94 -3.45
CA ARG A 206 34.25 3.70 -4.49
C ARG A 206 35.74 3.78 -4.16
N THR A 207 36.57 3.39 -5.11
CA THR A 207 38.04 3.49 -5.00
C THR A 207 38.62 4.03 -6.29
N GLY A 208 39.79 4.67 -6.20
CA GLY A 208 40.47 5.25 -7.36
C GLY A 208 39.57 6.22 -8.14
N SER A 209 39.44 6.02 -9.46
CA SER A 209 38.64 6.88 -10.33
C SER A 209 37.12 6.80 -10.13
N LEU A 210 36.64 5.87 -9.29
CA LEU A 210 35.21 5.76 -8.95
C LEU A 210 34.80 6.71 -7.83
N ASP A 211 35.75 7.19 -7.01
CA ASP A 211 35.56 8.38 -6.18
C ASP A 211 35.86 9.60 -7.06
N ARG A 212 34.80 10.19 -7.59
CA ARG A 212 34.92 11.32 -8.52
C ARG A 212 35.09 12.66 -7.80
N GLY A 213 35.05 12.63 -6.46
CA GLY A 213 35.39 13.72 -5.57
C GLY A 213 34.38 14.88 -5.56
N LEU A 214 34.82 15.98 -4.96
CA LEU A 214 34.05 17.22 -4.90
C LEU A 214 34.21 18.04 -6.19
N LYS A 215 33.12 18.64 -6.63
CA LYS A 215 33.03 19.46 -7.84
C LYS A 215 32.59 20.88 -7.49
N ASP A 216 33.38 21.89 -7.89
CA ASP A 216 32.99 23.29 -7.72
C ASP A 216 32.06 23.68 -8.86
N ALA A 217 30.79 23.92 -8.55
CA ALA A 217 29.75 24.25 -9.52
C ALA A 217 30.13 25.46 -10.38
N ASN A 218 30.86 26.44 -9.84
CA ASN A 218 31.26 27.64 -10.59
C ASN A 218 32.34 27.37 -11.63
N VAL A 219 33.12 26.31 -11.43
CA VAL A 219 34.17 25.86 -12.38
C VAL A 219 33.57 24.92 -13.41
N GLU A 220 32.71 24.01 -12.96
CA GLU A 220 32.11 22.95 -13.80
C GLU A 220 30.89 23.45 -14.61
N GLY A 221 30.29 24.57 -14.21
CA GLY A 221 29.07 25.14 -14.81
C GLY A 221 27.78 24.38 -14.48
N ARG A 222 27.85 23.24 -13.79
CA ARG A 222 26.69 22.39 -13.44
C ARG A 222 26.12 22.76 -12.07
N GLY A 223 24.79 22.90 -11.99
CA GLY A 223 24.09 23.15 -10.72
C GLY A 223 24.37 24.51 -10.07
N VAL A 224 24.91 25.48 -10.82
CA VAL A 224 25.30 26.81 -10.26
C VAL A 224 24.12 27.50 -9.58
N LEU A 225 22.96 27.57 -10.24
CA LEU A 225 21.75 28.18 -9.66
C LEU A 225 21.30 27.47 -8.38
N SER A 226 21.40 26.14 -8.34
CA SER A 226 21.09 25.35 -7.15
C SER A 226 22.07 25.56 -6.00
N LEU A 227 23.34 25.81 -6.29
CA LEU A 227 24.41 25.73 -5.28
C LEU A 227 24.95 27.10 -4.86
N THR A 228 24.56 28.17 -5.55
CA THR A 228 24.88 29.56 -5.20
C THR A 228 23.70 30.33 -4.58
N ASN A 229 22.59 29.64 -4.32
CA ASN A 229 21.35 30.17 -3.73
C ASN A 229 21.50 30.70 -2.28
N GLU A 230 20.41 31.21 -1.70
CA GLU A 230 20.37 31.83 -0.35
C GLU A 230 20.52 30.83 0.82
N VAL A 231 20.16 29.54 0.63
CA VAL A 231 20.32 28.46 1.61
C VAL A 231 21.75 27.93 1.58
N GLN A 232 22.49 28.12 2.68
CA GLN A 232 23.88 27.69 2.80
C GLN A 232 24.18 27.17 4.21
N PRO A 233 25.02 26.13 4.36
CA PRO A 233 25.69 25.36 3.31
C PRO A 233 24.74 24.50 2.46
N SER A 234 25.05 24.38 1.17
CA SER A 234 24.30 23.60 0.18
C SER A 234 25.20 22.63 -0.60
N ALA A 235 24.66 21.46 -0.93
CA ALA A 235 25.34 20.45 -1.75
C ALA A 235 24.35 19.75 -2.70
N LEU A 236 24.85 19.20 -3.80
CA LEU A 236 24.11 18.36 -4.74
C LEU A 236 24.83 17.04 -4.87
N ILE A 237 24.14 15.92 -4.70
CA ILE A 237 24.75 14.58 -4.76
C ILE A 237 24.46 13.88 -6.09
N GLU A 238 25.45 13.16 -6.59
CA GLU A 238 25.30 12.23 -7.70
C GLU A 238 25.94 10.88 -7.30
N PRO A 239 25.16 9.98 -6.69
CA PRO A 239 25.66 8.77 -6.02
C PRO A 239 26.14 7.69 -6.99
N PHE A 240 25.58 7.62 -8.19
CA PHE A 240 25.89 6.66 -9.25
C PHE A 240 25.47 7.20 -10.62
N PHE A 241 25.83 6.47 -11.68
CA PHE A 241 25.39 6.74 -13.05
C PHE A 241 24.20 5.86 -13.46
N GLY A 242 23.02 6.44 -13.66
CA GLY A 242 21.84 5.74 -14.17
C GLY A 242 22.05 5.16 -15.57
N SER A 243 22.93 5.79 -16.37
CA SER A 243 23.30 5.34 -17.71
C SER A 243 24.21 4.12 -17.74
N ASN A 244 24.69 3.62 -16.60
CA ASN A 244 25.51 2.41 -16.50
C ASN A 244 24.75 1.34 -15.72
N MET A 245 24.64 0.14 -16.29
CA MET A 245 23.82 -0.94 -15.73
C MET A 245 24.30 -1.40 -14.34
N GLU A 246 25.60 -1.58 -14.15
CA GLU A 246 26.17 -2.03 -12.88
C GLU A 246 26.00 -0.97 -11.80
N ASP A 247 26.22 0.30 -12.17
CA ASP A 247 26.16 1.44 -11.26
C ASP A 247 24.72 1.79 -10.87
N ALA A 248 23.79 1.71 -11.83
CA ALA A 248 22.34 1.83 -11.58
C ALA A 248 21.84 0.71 -10.66
N SER A 249 22.37 -0.51 -10.80
CA SER A 249 22.02 -1.64 -9.93
C SER A 249 22.47 -1.40 -8.49
N LEU A 250 23.65 -0.80 -8.28
CA LEU A 250 24.08 -0.36 -6.96
C LEU A 250 23.17 0.75 -6.42
N GLY A 251 22.75 1.69 -7.28
CA GLY A 251 21.79 2.74 -6.94
C GLY A 251 20.49 2.20 -6.34
N ILE A 252 19.95 1.12 -6.91
CA ILE A 252 18.79 0.41 -6.36
C ILE A 252 19.13 -0.32 -5.07
N ALA A 253 20.17 -1.17 -5.09
CA ALA A 253 20.51 -2.06 -3.98
C ALA A 253 20.92 -1.32 -2.70
N ARG A 254 21.43 -0.09 -2.81
CA ARG A 254 21.97 0.70 -1.69
C ARG A 254 21.11 1.90 -1.32
N LYS A 255 19.89 2.04 -1.86
CA LYS A 255 19.06 3.23 -1.67
C LYS A 255 18.76 3.53 -0.19
N ASP A 256 18.42 2.51 0.61
CA ASP A 256 18.21 2.68 2.06
C ASP A 256 19.46 3.12 2.79
N GLY A 257 20.61 2.50 2.45
CA GLY A 257 21.91 2.90 2.99
C GLY A 257 22.29 4.33 2.58
N LEU A 258 21.86 4.81 1.41
CA LEU A 258 22.10 6.18 0.97
C LEU A 258 21.24 7.17 1.75
N ALA A 259 19.98 6.83 2.02
CA ALA A 259 19.11 7.65 2.86
C ALA A 259 19.71 7.81 4.27
N GLU A 260 20.16 6.70 4.86
CA GLU A 260 20.83 6.71 6.15
C GLU A 260 22.16 7.48 6.11
N ALA A 261 22.95 7.35 5.04
CA ALA A 261 24.18 8.09 4.85
C ALA A 261 23.94 9.61 4.85
N VAL A 262 22.89 10.10 4.20
CA VAL A 262 22.54 11.53 4.17
C VAL A 262 22.16 12.02 5.57
N VAL A 263 21.31 11.30 6.29
CA VAL A 263 20.90 11.69 7.66
C VAL A 263 22.10 11.65 8.62
N ASN A 264 22.96 10.64 8.50
CA ASN A 264 24.18 10.54 9.29
C ASN A 264 25.18 11.66 8.96
N ALA A 265 25.32 12.05 7.69
CA ALA A 265 26.14 13.21 7.31
C ALA A 265 25.64 14.46 8.01
N PHE A 266 24.33 14.73 7.94
CA PHE A 266 23.73 15.91 8.53
C PHE A 266 23.89 15.90 10.05
N ALA A 267 23.58 14.79 10.72
CA ALA A 267 23.74 14.65 12.15
C ALA A 267 25.19 14.91 12.61
N THR A 268 26.18 14.35 11.91
CA THR A 268 27.60 14.67 12.18
C THR A 268 27.88 16.17 11.96
N PHE A 269 27.38 16.72 10.85
CA PHE A 269 27.61 18.10 10.46
C PHE A 269 27.08 19.12 11.47
N VAL A 270 25.91 18.86 12.07
CA VAL A 270 25.29 19.73 13.09
C VAL A 270 25.63 19.35 14.52
N GLY A 271 26.56 18.41 14.73
CA GLY A 271 27.02 18.00 16.06
C GLY A 271 26.00 17.18 16.85
N LEU A 272 25.04 16.54 16.17
CA LEU A 272 24.13 15.58 16.78
C LEU A 272 24.81 14.23 16.99
N PRO A 273 24.40 13.48 18.03
CA PRO A 273 24.89 12.12 18.22
C PRO A 273 24.54 11.29 17.00
N VAL A 274 25.58 10.89 16.28
CA VAL A 274 25.47 9.85 15.27
C VAL A 274 25.67 8.54 16.00
N PRO A 275 24.84 7.51 15.78
CA PRO A 275 25.13 6.17 16.27
C PRO A 275 26.59 5.85 15.93
N SER A 276 27.44 5.61 16.94
CA SER A 276 28.85 5.40 16.67
C SER A 276 28.98 4.15 15.80
N ALA A 277 29.97 4.12 14.91
CA ALA A 277 30.27 2.91 14.14
C ALA A 277 30.49 1.68 15.08
N ASP A 278 30.84 1.95 16.35
CA ASP A 278 31.03 0.97 17.43
C ASP A 278 29.82 0.80 18.39
N ALA A 279 28.71 1.54 18.19
CA ALA A 279 27.42 1.38 18.89
C ALA A 279 26.31 0.95 17.92
N VAL A 280 26.65 0.79 16.64
CA VAL A 280 25.89 0.02 15.65
C VAL A 280 26.36 -1.45 15.65
N THR A 281 27.22 -1.86 16.60
CA THR A 281 27.72 -3.24 16.73
C THR A 281 27.08 -4.05 17.86
N ALA A 282 25.94 -3.64 18.41
CA ALA A 282 25.12 -4.50 19.28
C ALA A 282 23.63 -4.33 18.96
N ASP A 283 23.00 -5.42 18.54
CA ASP A 283 21.63 -5.61 18.05
C ASP A 283 21.36 -5.28 16.56
N ALA A 284 22.42 -5.31 15.74
CA ALA A 284 22.26 -6.18 14.58
C ALA A 284 22.19 -7.62 15.13
N PRO A 285 21.26 -8.49 14.65
CA PRO A 285 21.42 -9.92 14.90
C PRO A 285 22.88 -10.24 14.57
N ALA A 286 23.56 -10.95 15.48
CA ALA A 286 24.93 -11.45 15.28
C ALA A 286 25.12 -11.85 13.82
N ASP A 287 26.33 -11.75 13.23
CA ASP A 287 26.66 -12.26 11.89
C ASP A 287 26.17 -13.70 11.71
N THR A 288 24.88 -13.79 11.41
CA THR A 288 24.14 -14.95 11.02
C THR A 288 24.38 -14.85 9.54
N GLY A 289 25.50 -15.44 9.11
CA GLY A 289 25.89 -15.44 7.71
C GLY A 289 24.66 -15.74 6.84
N LEU A 290 24.66 -15.31 5.58
CA LEU A 290 23.49 -15.40 4.68
C LEU A 290 22.65 -16.69 4.82
N TRP A 291 23.31 -17.81 5.12
CA TRP A 291 22.71 -19.09 5.51
C TRP A 291 21.82 -19.09 6.77
N ASP A 292 22.27 -18.51 7.88
CA ASP A 292 21.48 -18.33 9.09
C ASP A 292 20.37 -17.29 8.92
N SER A 293 20.59 -16.26 8.08
CA SER A 293 19.52 -15.33 7.69
C SER A 293 18.41 -16.05 6.91
N LEU A 294 18.78 -16.95 6.00
CA LEU A 294 17.82 -17.84 5.32
C LEU A 294 17.11 -18.76 6.32
N ARG A 295 17.84 -19.35 7.28
CA ARG A 295 17.27 -20.19 8.35
C ARG A 295 16.22 -19.42 9.17
N ALA A 296 16.55 -18.21 9.61
CA ALA A 296 15.66 -17.37 10.40
C ALA A 296 14.43 -16.92 9.60
N ALA A 297 14.63 -16.47 8.35
CA ALA A 297 13.55 -16.11 7.45
C ALA A 297 12.61 -17.32 7.21
N TYR A 298 13.18 -18.49 6.94
CA TYR A 298 12.40 -19.68 6.66
C TYR A 298 11.69 -20.24 7.91
N ALA A 299 12.30 -20.11 9.09
CA ALA A 299 11.66 -20.42 10.37
C ALA A 299 10.41 -19.56 10.59
N ALA A 300 10.50 -18.25 10.33
CA ALA A 300 9.41 -17.29 10.51
C ALA A 300 8.31 -17.40 9.44
N MET A 301 8.61 -17.96 8.27
CA MET A 301 7.65 -18.09 7.18
C MET A 301 6.61 -19.18 7.47
N SER A 302 5.36 -18.90 7.18
CA SER A 302 4.31 -19.92 7.14
C SER A 302 4.24 -20.55 5.75
N ILE A 303 4.30 -21.88 5.70
CA ILE A 303 4.26 -22.66 4.46
C ILE A 303 3.26 -23.81 4.61
N GLU A 304 2.72 -24.31 3.51
CA GLU A 304 1.69 -25.37 3.46
C GLU A 304 2.08 -26.65 4.24
N HIS A 305 3.38 -26.98 4.27
CA HIS A 305 3.92 -28.16 4.93
C HIS A 305 5.09 -27.81 5.87
N PRO A 306 4.85 -27.28 7.08
CA PRO A 306 5.91 -26.83 7.99
C PRO A 306 6.90 -27.93 8.39
N HIS A 307 6.42 -29.18 8.49
CA HIS A 307 7.26 -30.36 8.75
C HIS A 307 8.26 -30.64 7.61
N MET A 308 8.12 -30.01 6.44
CA MET A 308 9.06 -30.11 5.32
C MET A 308 10.20 -29.08 5.37
N LYS A 309 10.18 -28.12 6.31
CA LYS A 309 11.21 -27.08 6.39
C LYS A 309 12.61 -27.66 6.55
N ALA A 310 12.78 -28.63 7.44
CA ALA A 310 14.08 -29.24 7.70
C ALA A 310 14.67 -29.95 6.45
N ILE A 311 13.86 -30.72 5.72
CA ILE A 311 14.34 -31.46 4.53
C ILE A 311 14.61 -30.56 3.32
N THR A 312 13.79 -29.53 3.12
CA THR A 312 14.02 -28.55 2.05
C THR A 312 15.22 -27.65 2.36
N PHE A 313 15.41 -27.28 3.63
CA PHE A 313 16.59 -26.55 4.09
C PHE A 313 17.88 -27.39 3.91
N ALA A 314 17.83 -28.70 4.22
CA ALA A 314 18.92 -29.62 3.95
C ALA A 314 19.25 -29.73 2.45
N GLN A 315 18.22 -29.73 1.58
CA GLN A 315 18.42 -29.69 0.14
C GLN A 315 19.16 -28.41 -0.29
N TRP A 316 18.73 -27.24 0.19
CA TRP A 316 19.38 -25.96 -0.13
C TRP A 316 20.80 -25.88 0.42
N ALA A 317 21.09 -26.55 1.54
CA ALA A 317 22.41 -26.63 2.13
C ALA A 317 23.37 -27.32 1.17
N LEU A 318 22.92 -28.43 0.57
CA LEU A 318 23.66 -29.19 -0.42
C LEU A 318 23.88 -28.38 -1.71
N GLU A 319 22.83 -27.73 -2.23
CA GLU A 319 22.88 -26.99 -3.51
C GLU A 319 23.75 -25.72 -3.45
N SER A 320 23.72 -25.02 -2.32
CA SER A 320 24.44 -23.75 -2.17
C SER A 320 25.77 -23.88 -1.43
N GLY A 321 26.11 -25.06 -0.93
CA GLY A 321 27.22 -25.25 0.00
C GLY A 321 27.05 -24.40 1.26
N HIS A 322 25.89 -24.51 1.92
CA HIS A 322 25.52 -23.70 3.09
C HIS A 322 25.55 -22.19 2.79
N GLY A 323 24.96 -21.78 1.66
CA GLY A 323 24.87 -20.37 1.24
C GLY A 323 26.17 -19.76 0.73
N THR A 324 27.23 -20.55 0.54
CA THR A 324 28.55 -20.01 0.15
C THR A 324 28.72 -19.81 -1.35
N SER A 325 27.88 -20.42 -2.19
CA SER A 325 27.93 -20.30 -3.65
C SER A 325 27.71 -18.85 -4.13
N LEU A 326 28.34 -18.47 -5.25
CA LEU A 326 28.15 -17.12 -5.83
C LEU A 326 26.71 -16.89 -6.28
N LEU A 327 26.02 -17.94 -6.75
CA LEU A 327 24.61 -17.87 -7.09
C LEU A 327 23.72 -17.59 -5.86
N ALA A 328 24.05 -18.15 -4.70
CA ALA A 328 23.37 -17.82 -3.45
C ALA A 328 23.70 -16.39 -2.97
N LYS A 329 24.99 -16.02 -2.96
CA LYS A 329 25.44 -14.70 -2.48
C LYS A 329 24.96 -13.53 -3.32
N ASN A 330 25.01 -13.67 -4.64
CA ASN A 330 24.76 -12.55 -5.55
C ASN A 330 23.29 -12.49 -6.00
N HIS A 331 22.57 -13.61 -5.92
CA HIS A 331 21.22 -13.73 -6.51
C HIS A 331 20.20 -14.38 -5.56
N LEU A 332 20.56 -14.63 -4.30
CA LEU A 332 19.70 -15.25 -3.28
C LEU A 332 19.08 -16.58 -3.74
N ASN A 333 19.78 -17.32 -4.61
CA ASN A 333 19.29 -18.56 -5.19
C ASN A 333 20.04 -19.76 -4.62
N PHE A 334 19.56 -20.24 -3.47
CA PHE A 334 20.20 -21.31 -2.68
C PHE A 334 19.91 -22.72 -3.21
N ALA A 335 18.97 -22.87 -4.13
CA ALA A 335 18.54 -24.16 -4.66
C ALA A 335 18.99 -24.39 -6.12
N GLY A 336 19.81 -23.49 -6.69
CA GLY A 336 20.26 -23.60 -8.09
C GLY A 336 19.11 -23.50 -9.10
N MET A 337 18.03 -22.77 -8.79
CA MET A 337 16.83 -22.70 -9.63
C MET A 337 17.09 -22.01 -10.96
N LYS A 338 16.95 -22.77 -12.04
CA LYS A 338 16.96 -22.27 -13.43
C LYS A 338 15.72 -21.44 -13.71
N TRP A 339 15.86 -20.35 -14.47
CA TRP A 339 14.78 -19.44 -14.83
C TRP A 339 13.70 -20.12 -15.68
N ARG A 340 12.43 -19.80 -15.40
CA ARG A 340 11.26 -20.16 -16.24
C ARG A 340 10.31 -18.97 -16.32
N PRO A 341 9.51 -18.82 -17.39
CA PRO A 341 8.59 -17.67 -17.54
C PRO A 341 7.64 -17.46 -16.36
N PHE A 342 7.14 -18.54 -15.75
CA PHE A 342 6.24 -18.46 -14.58
C PHE A 342 6.93 -18.01 -13.28
N MET A 343 8.25 -17.84 -13.28
CA MET A 343 9.00 -17.32 -12.13
C MET A 343 9.04 -15.78 -12.10
N SER A 344 8.45 -15.11 -13.09
CA SER A 344 8.58 -13.66 -13.29
C SER A 344 7.98 -12.79 -12.21
N ASP A 345 6.99 -13.29 -11.48
CA ASP A 345 6.37 -12.56 -10.38
C ASP A 345 7.23 -12.58 -9.10
N VAL A 346 8.17 -13.53 -8.97
CA VAL A 346 8.95 -13.76 -7.74
C VAL A 346 10.46 -13.67 -7.93
N ALA A 347 10.94 -13.68 -9.18
CA ALA A 347 12.35 -13.62 -9.51
C ALA A 347 12.59 -12.84 -10.80
N SER A 348 13.83 -12.41 -10.99
CA SER A 348 14.34 -11.88 -12.25
C SER A 348 15.22 -12.89 -12.97
N LYS A 349 15.29 -12.78 -14.30
CA LYS A 349 16.14 -13.62 -15.15
C LYS A 349 17.58 -13.11 -15.11
N VAL A 350 18.53 -13.95 -14.67
CA VAL A 350 19.97 -13.63 -14.69
C VAL A 350 20.75 -14.70 -15.45
N TRP A 351 21.74 -14.31 -16.24
CA TRP A 351 22.69 -15.25 -16.83
C TRP A 351 23.77 -15.61 -15.80
N TYR A 352 24.00 -16.89 -15.56
CA TYR A 352 25.02 -17.36 -14.63
C TYR A 352 25.77 -18.55 -15.22
N ASN A 353 27.10 -18.52 -15.09
CA ASN A 353 27.97 -19.60 -15.57
C ASN A 353 28.22 -20.57 -14.41
N ALA A 354 27.50 -21.69 -14.41
CA ALA A 354 27.68 -22.77 -13.46
C ALA A 354 28.80 -23.72 -13.94
N HIS A 355 29.10 -24.73 -13.12
CA HIS A 355 30.17 -25.70 -13.40
C HIS A 355 29.87 -26.61 -14.62
N ASP A 356 28.62 -26.64 -15.08
CA ASP A 356 28.12 -27.38 -16.24
C ASP A 356 27.83 -26.50 -17.47
N GLY A 357 28.07 -25.18 -17.39
CA GLY A 357 27.88 -24.21 -18.48
C GLY A 357 27.06 -22.98 -18.08
N GLY A 358 26.85 -22.09 -19.06
CA GLY A 358 26.05 -20.87 -18.88
C GLY A 358 24.57 -21.11 -19.17
N GLU A 359 23.71 -20.84 -18.20
CA GLU A 359 22.26 -20.87 -18.37
C GLU A 359 21.63 -19.67 -17.64
N PHE A 360 20.33 -19.46 -17.86
CA PHE A 360 19.57 -18.47 -17.12
C PHE A 360 19.04 -19.05 -15.81
N TYR A 361 19.35 -18.37 -14.71
CA TYR A 361 18.91 -18.69 -13.36
C TYR A 361 17.96 -17.61 -12.82
N CYS A 362 17.26 -17.95 -11.75
CA CYS A 362 16.49 -16.99 -10.98
C CYS A 362 17.42 -16.13 -10.12
N ALA A 363 17.18 -14.82 -10.11
CA ALA A 363 17.67 -13.89 -9.10
C ALA A 363 16.50 -13.38 -8.26
N PHE A 364 16.57 -13.61 -6.96
CA PHE A 364 15.49 -13.26 -6.04
C PHE A 364 15.82 -11.94 -5.35
N ALA A 365 14.81 -11.07 -5.24
CA ALA A 365 14.97 -9.77 -4.59
C ALA A 365 15.01 -9.87 -3.05
N SER A 366 14.62 -11.01 -2.48
CA SER A 366 14.61 -11.27 -1.03
C SER A 366 14.68 -12.77 -0.73
N LEU A 367 15.00 -13.12 0.53
CA LEU A 367 14.96 -14.50 1.02
C LEU A 367 13.54 -15.08 0.98
N GLN A 368 12.53 -14.23 1.22
CA GLN A 368 11.11 -14.60 1.11
C GLN A 368 10.75 -14.94 -0.33
N ASN A 369 11.23 -14.16 -1.31
CA ASN A 369 11.00 -14.42 -2.73
C ASN A 369 11.71 -15.70 -3.18
N PHE A 370 12.88 -16.01 -2.63
CA PHE A 370 13.55 -17.29 -2.87
C PHE A 370 12.71 -18.47 -2.38
N VAL A 371 12.24 -18.43 -1.13
CA VAL A 371 11.39 -19.50 -0.56
C VAL A 371 10.08 -19.63 -1.34
N ALA A 372 9.41 -18.52 -1.64
CA ALA A 372 8.19 -18.52 -2.46
C ALA A 372 8.45 -19.09 -3.86
N GLY A 373 9.56 -18.72 -4.49
CA GLY A 373 9.97 -19.25 -5.80
C GLY A 373 10.27 -20.74 -5.79
N TYR A 374 10.85 -21.27 -4.71
CA TYR A 374 11.10 -22.71 -4.57
C TYR A 374 9.78 -23.50 -4.60
N TRP A 375 8.79 -23.08 -3.81
CA TRP A 375 7.47 -23.72 -3.77
C TRP A 375 6.68 -23.51 -5.07
N LEU A 376 6.70 -22.30 -5.63
CA LEU A 376 6.08 -22.00 -6.92
C LEU A 376 6.63 -22.90 -8.04
N ARG A 377 7.92 -23.22 -8.01
CA ARG A 377 8.53 -24.14 -8.98
C ARG A 377 7.98 -25.56 -8.86
N LEU A 378 7.81 -26.08 -7.65
CA LEU A 378 7.19 -27.39 -7.43
C LEU A 378 5.73 -27.40 -7.88
N ASP A 379 5.03 -26.28 -7.73
CA ASP A 379 3.62 -26.16 -8.13
C ASP A 379 3.40 -26.02 -9.63
N ARG A 380 4.27 -25.27 -10.32
CA ARG A 380 4.04 -24.88 -11.72
C ARG A 380 4.85 -25.69 -12.72
N HIS A 381 5.98 -26.27 -12.31
CA HIS A 381 6.80 -27.03 -13.25
C HIS A 381 6.23 -28.46 -13.43
N PRO A 382 5.85 -28.88 -14.65
CA PRO A 382 5.09 -30.11 -14.88
C PRO A 382 5.75 -31.38 -14.34
N SER A 383 7.08 -31.40 -14.28
CA SER A 383 7.84 -32.54 -13.76
C SER A 383 7.59 -32.83 -12.28
N TYR A 384 7.04 -31.89 -11.49
CA TYR A 384 6.73 -32.11 -10.07
C TYR A 384 5.23 -32.31 -9.81
N HIS A 385 4.39 -32.47 -10.83
CA HIS A 385 2.97 -32.76 -10.63
C HIS A 385 2.77 -33.95 -9.68
N GLY A 386 1.92 -33.76 -8.67
CA GLY A 386 1.65 -34.78 -7.64
C GLY A 386 2.59 -34.74 -6.43
N TRP A 387 3.55 -33.81 -6.35
CA TRP A 387 4.49 -33.73 -5.23
C TRP A 387 3.80 -33.67 -3.85
N ARG A 388 2.63 -33.03 -3.75
CA ARG A 388 1.81 -32.98 -2.52
C ARG A 388 1.38 -34.36 -2.01
N GLN A 389 1.19 -35.35 -2.90
CA GLN A 389 0.86 -36.73 -2.52
C GLN A 389 2.03 -37.42 -1.80
N HIS A 390 3.24 -36.87 -1.95
CA HIS A 390 4.47 -37.36 -1.31
C HIS A 390 4.93 -36.47 -0.15
N ALA A 391 4.17 -35.41 0.20
CA ALA A 391 4.52 -34.48 1.28
C ALA A 391 4.17 -34.99 2.69
N ALA A 392 3.70 -36.24 2.81
CA ALA A 392 3.32 -36.83 4.10
C ALA A 392 4.52 -36.99 5.06
N THR A 393 5.70 -37.36 4.53
CA THR A 393 6.94 -37.41 5.31
C THR A 393 8.10 -36.76 4.55
N PRO A 394 9.11 -36.22 5.26
CA PRO A 394 10.28 -35.60 4.62
C PRO A 394 10.98 -36.54 3.64
N GLU A 395 11.09 -37.82 4.00
CA GLU A 395 11.73 -38.87 3.21
C GLU A 395 10.92 -39.17 1.95
N ALA A 396 9.59 -39.31 2.06
CA ALA A 396 8.73 -39.55 0.90
C ALA A 396 8.83 -38.38 -0.10
N PHE A 397 8.88 -37.15 0.41
CA PHE A 397 8.98 -35.93 -0.39
C PHE A 397 10.29 -35.87 -1.17
N ILE A 398 11.44 -36.03 -0.50
CA ILE A 398 12.75 -35.92 -1.17
C ILE A 398 13.02 -37.10 -2.12
N ASN A 399 12.50 -38.28 -1.82
CA ASN A 399 12.55 -39.43 -2.74
C ASN A 399 11.75 -39.17 -4.03
N PHE A 400 10.70 -38.36 -3.96
CA PHE A 400 9.95 -37.94 -5.15
C PHE A 400 10.65 -36.81 -5.92
N ILE A 401 10.95 -35.68 -5.27
CA ILE A 401 11.48 -34.50 -5.98
C ILE A 401 12.96 -34.64 -6.36
N GLY A 402 13.75 -35.40 -5.61
CA GLY A 402 15.21 -35.47 -5.74
C GLY A 402 15.67 -35.98 -7.10
N PRO A 403 15.17 -37.12 -7.62
CA PRO A 403 15.51 -37.62 -8.95
C PRO A 403 15.09 -36.69 -10.10
N ILE A 404 14.13 -35.79 -9.84
CA ILE A 404 13.65 -34.80 -10.82
C ILE A 404 14.53 -33.55 -10.78
N TRP A 405 14.97 -33.15 -9.58
CA TRP A 405 15.84 -32.01 -9.35
C TRP A 405 17.27 -32.27 -9.81
N ALA A 406 17.82 -33.43 -9.45
CA ALA A 406 19.15 -33.89 -9.82
C ALA A 406 19.07 -35.36 -10.30
N PRO A 407 18.91 -35.58 -11.62
CA PRO A 407 18.76 -36.91 -12.19
C PRO A 407 19.89 -37.87 -11.77
N PRO A 408 19.59 -39.15 -11.47
CA PRO A 408 20.61 -40.13 -11.03
C PRO A 408 21.76 -40.32 -12.02
N SER A 409 21.53 -40.06 -13.31
CA SER A 409 22.57 -40.06 -14.35
C SER A 409 23.62 -38.95 -14.17
N ALA A 410 23.26 -37.85 -13.49
CA ALA A 410 24.13 -36.72 -13.21
C ALA A 410 24.61 -36.70 -11.74
N ASN A 411 23.78 -37.17 -10.79
CA ASN A 411 24.13 -37.23 -9.37
C ASN A 411 23.49 -38.46 -8.68
N PRO A 412 24.09 -39.66 -8.79
CA PRO A 412 23.47 -40.93 -8.38
C PRO A 412 23.15 -41.04 -6.89
N ASN A 413 23.79 -40.22 -6.05
CA ASN A 413 23.63 -40.23 -4.59
C ASN A 413 22.96 -38.97 -4.05
N TYR A 414 22.24 -38.21 -4.89
CA TYR A 414 21.66 -36.93 -4.48
C TYR A 414 20.73 -37.03 -3.26
N VAL A 415 19.74 -37.93 -3.32
CA VAL A 415 18.76 -38.11 -2.23
C VAL A 415 19.43 -38.56 -0.94
N ALA A 416 20.40 -39.47 -1.01
CA ALA A 416 21.17 -39.92 0.16
C ALA A 416 21.91 -38.76 0.82
N LYS A 417 22.59 -37.90 0.04
CA LYS A 417 23.29 -36.71 0.57
C LYS A 417 22.35 -35.71 1.24
N VAL A 418 21.14 -35.53 0.70
CA VAL A 418 20.14 -34.65 1.33
C VAL A 418 19.59 -35.25 2.62
N LEU A 419 19.36 -36.58 2.66
CA LEU A 419 18.92 -37.27 3.87
C LEU A 419 20.00 -37.26 4.98
N ASP A 420 21.27 -37.42 4.62
CA ASP A 420 22.39 -37.29 5.57
C ASP A 420 22.42 -35.89 6.23
N LEU A 421 22.19 -34.83 5.44
CA LEU A 421 22.08 -33.46 5.96
C LEU A 421 20.77 -33.23 6.72
N PHE A 422 19.68 -33.90 6.34
CA PHE A 422 18.40 -33.78 7.04
C PHE A 422 18.48 -34.26 8.49
N ASP A 423 19.26 -35.30 8.78
CA ASP A 423 19.50 -35.74 10.15
C ASP A 423 20.14 -34.64 11.03
N GLU A 424 20.98 -33.78 10.44
CA GLU A 424 21.57 -32.60 11.10
C GLU A 424 20.53 -31.50 11.37
N TYR A 425 19.57 -31.31 10.45
CA TYR A 425 18.56 -30.24 10.52
C TYR A 425 17.22 -30.65 11.12
N ARG A 426 17.02 -31.93 11.48
CA ARG A 426 15.71 -32.51 11.87
C ARG A 426 14.97 -31.73 12.94
N ASN A 427 15.69 -31.19 13.93
CA ASN A 427 15.09 -30.47 15.06
C ASN A 427 15.23 -28.94 14.95
N VAL A 428 15.78 -28.42 13.84
CA VAL A 428 16.14 -26.99 13.71
C VAL A 428 14.92 -26.08 13.70
N PHE A 429 13.74 -26.61 13.38
CA PHE A 429 12.48 -25.87 13.33
C PHE A 429 11.43 -26.37 14.36
N ASP A 430 11.80 -27.25 15.31
CA ASP A 430 10.87 -27.97 16.20
C ASP A 430 10.42 -27.20 17.47
N THR A 431 10.81 -25.93 17.66
CA THR A 431 10.53 -25.18 18.91
C THR A 431 9.27 -24.29 18.89
N MET A 432 8.35 -24.46 17.95
CA MET A 432 7.09 -23.71 17.91
C MET A 432 5.86 -24.62 17.82
N ALA A 433 5.69 -25.49 18.82
CA ALA A 433 4.50 -26.31 18.97
C ALA A 433 3.31 -25.60 19.66
N ASP A 434 3.39 -24.29 19.97
CA ASP A 434 2.32 -23.54 20.67
C ASP A 434 2.01 -22.15 20.08
N ALA A 435 2.47 -21.85 18.86
CA ALA A 435 2.10 -20.64 18.14
C ALA A 435 1.07 -20.98 17.06
N THR A 436 -0.17 -20.55 17.31
CA THR A 436 -1.28 -20.60 16.37
C THR A 436 -0.89 -20.02 15.01
N TYR A 437 -1.16 -20.81 13.98
CA TYR A 437 -1.09 -20.52 12.54
C TYR A 437 -1.25 -19.04 12.18
N VAL A 438 -0.22 -18.45 11.55
CA VAL A 438 -0.37 -17.25 10.71
C VAL A 438 -0.02 -17.68 9.30
N VAL A 439 -1.00 -17.86 8.42
CA VAL A 439 -0.82 -18.16 7.00
C VAL A 439 -0.13 -16.96 6.33
N ALA A 440 0.80 -17.18 5.39
CA ALA A 440 1.22 -16.10 4.47
C ALA A 440 -0.05 -15.53 3.82
N ALA A 441 -0.21 -14.20 3.79
CA ALA A 441 -1.42 -13.60 3.25
C ALA A 441 -1.56 -14.04 1.78
N GLU A 442 -2.57 -14.87 1.50
CA GLU A 442 -3.05 -15.00 0.13
C GLU A 442 -3.39 -13.58 -0.36
N PRO A 443 -3.05 -13.24 -1.62
CA PRO A 443 -3.53 -11.99 -2.18
C PRO A 443 -5.05 -11.94 -2.00
N SER A 444 -5.50 -10.84 -1.39
CA SER A 444 -6.90 -10.57 -1.12
C SER A 444 -7.52 -9.80 -2.29
N ASP A 445 -8.84 -9.67 -2.32
CA ASP A 445 -9.56 -8.93 -3.37
C ASP A 445 -9.03 -7.50 -3.56
N GLU A 446 -8.59 -6.85 -2.47
CA GLU A 446 -7.92 -5.54 -2.49
C GLU A 446 -6.61 -5.53 -3.31
N ASP A 447 -5.90 -6.66 -3.41
CA ASP A 447 -4.61 -6.79 -4.09
C ASP A 447 -4.76 -7.09 -5.61
N PHE A 448 -5.96 -7.48 -6.05
CA PHE A 448 -6.26 -7.84 -7.45
C PHE A 448 -6.95 -6.73 -8.25
N TRP A 449 -7.36 -5.63 -7.59
CA TRP A 449 -8.21 -4.62 -8.22
C TRP A 449 -7.72 -3.19 -7.97
N VAL A 450 -7.94 -2.32 -8.96
CA VAL A 450 -7.65 -0.89 -8.91
C VAL A 450 -8.95 -0.09 -8.98
N ASP A 451 -9.15 0.82 -8.01
CA ASP A 451 -10.32 1.71 -7.99
C ASP A 451 -10.47 2.52 -9.28
N ARG A 452 -11.72 2.66 -9.72
CA ARG A 452 -12.03 3.41 -10.94
C ARG A 452 -12.75 4.70 -10.62
N THR A 453 -12.18 5.81 -11.10
CA THR A 453 -12.80 7.14 -11.06
C THR A 453 -13.79 7.32 -12.22
N GLU A 454 -14.70 8.29 -12.10
CA GLU A 454 -15.58 8.73 -13.20
C GLU A 454 -14.80 8.95 -14.51
N ASP A 455 -13.66 9.64 -14.44
CA ASP A 455 -12.80 9.89 -15.61
C ASP A 455 -12.23 8.61 -16.21
N ALA A 456 -11.78 7.66 -15.37
CA ALA A 456 -11.26 6.38 -15.85
C ALA A 456 -12.35 5.53 -16.53
N ILE A 457 -13.59 5.60 -16.03
CA ILE A 457 -14.74 4.94 -16.64
C ILE A 457 -15.11 5.61 -17.96
N ALA A 458 -15.10 6.95 -18.01
CA ALA A 458 -15.35 7.71 -19.24
C ALA A 458 -14.28 7.41 -20.31
N LEU A 459 -13.00 7.37 -19.93
CA LEU A 459 -11.89 6.97 -20.80
C LEU A 459 -12.05 5.55 -21.31
N ARG A 460 -12.38 4.59 -20.43
CA ARG A 460 -12.65 3.20 -20.82
C ARG A 460 -13.81 3.14 -21.82
N ARG A 461 -14.94 3.80 -21.54
CA ARG A 461 -16.12 3.82 -22.43
C ARG A 461 -15.82 4.44 -23.79
N ASN A 462 -14.96 5.44 -23.86
CA ASN A 462 -14.55 6.07 -25.12
C ASN A 462 -13.56 5.21 -25.93
N GLY A 463 -12.78 4.34 -25.28
CA GLY A 463 -11.83 3.43 -25.93
C GLY A 463 -12.35 2.00 -26.17
N GLU A 464 -13.50 1.64 -25.61
CA GLU A 464 -14.10 0.31 -25.71
C GLU A 464 -14.82 0.14 -27.07
N THR A 465 -14.61 -1.00 -27.73
CA THR A 465 -15.33 -1.30 -28.98
C THR A 465 -16.81 -1.57 -28.69
N ALA A 466 -17.69 -1.30 -29.65
CA ALA A 466 -19.12 -1.55 -29.49
C ALA A 466 -19.43 -3.01 -29.10
N ASP A 467 -18.65 -3.97 -29.62
CA ASP A 467 -18.79 -5.39 -29.33
C ASP A 467 -18.31 -5.77 -27.91
N ALA A 468 -17.27 -5.11 -27.39
CA ALA A 468 -16.84 -5.27 -26.01
C ALA A 468 -17.85 -4.64 -25.03
N ALA A 469 -18.37 -3.45 -25.36
CA ALA A 469 -19.39 -2.77 -24.57
C ALA A 469 -20.70 -3.58 -24.52
N ALA A 470 -21.13 -4.17 -25.64
CA ALA A 470 -22.31 -5.02 -25.70
C ALA A 470 -22.14 -6.31 -24.87
N ARG A 471 -20.99 -6.99 -24.96
CA ARG A 471 -20.71 -8.19 -24.14
C ARG A 471 -20.68 -7.87 -22.64
N ARG A 472 -20.07 -6.76 -22.25
CA ARG A 472 -20.07 -6.34 -20.84
C ARG A 472 -21.49 -6.05 -20.34
N ALA A 473 -22.28 -5.32 -21.11
CA ALA A 473 -23.67 -5.01 -20.75
C ALA A 473 -24.52 -6.30 -20.65
N ASP A 474 -24.31 -7.27 -21.53
CA ASP A 474 -24.98 -8.57 -21.49
C ASP A 474 -24.66 -9.32 -20.19
N HIS A 475 -23.39 -9.43 -19.82
CA HIS A 475 -22.96 -10.06 -18.56
C HIS A 475 -23.49 -9.33 -17.31
N GLU A 476 -23.38 -8.00 -17.25
CA GLU A 476 -23.85 -7.21 -16.11
C GLU A 476 -25.38 -7.26 -15.96
N SER A 477 -26.13 -7.39 -17.07
CA SER A 477 -27.61 -7.44 -17.02
C SER A 477 -28.17 -8.66 -16.30
N GLY A 478 -27.39 -9.75 -16.20
CA GLY A 478 -27.74 -10.96 -15.47
C GLY A 478 -27.54 -10.85 -13.95
N VAL A 479 -26.81 -9.84 -13.48
CA VAL A 479 -26.55 -9.65 -12.05
C VAL A 479 -27.81 -9.16 -11.35
N SER A 480 -28.22 -9.87 -10.30
CA SER A 480 -29.41 -9.53 -9.53
C SER A 480 -29.26 -9.87 -8.04
N TRP A 481 -30.19 -9.35 -7.23
CA TRP A 481 -30.24 -9.66 -5.80
C TRP A 481 -31.16 -10.86 -5.55
N ALA A 482 -30.73 -11.75 -4.66
CA ALA A 482 -31.52 -12.93 -4.31
C ALA A 482 -32.91 -12.57 -3.77
N SER A 483 -33.88 -13.43 -4.04
CA SER A 483 -35.18 -13.35 -3.36
C SER A 483 -35.01 -13.42 -1.83
N ASP A 484 -35.92 -12.82 -1.08
CA ASP A 484 -35.82 -12.78 0.39
C ASP A 484 -35.71 -14.18 1.02
N ALA A 485 -36.36 -15.19 0.42
CA ALA A 485 -36.32 -16.57 0.91
C ALA A 485 -34.99 -17.31 0.64
N SER A 486 -34.17 -16.82 -0.29
CA SER A 486 -32.84 -17.36 -0.60
C SER A 486 -31.71 -16.49 -0.06
N SER A 487 -31.97 -15.20 0.20
CA SER A 487 -30.95 -14.25 0.62
C SER A 487 -30.42 -14.53 2.03
N CYS A 488 -29.10 -14.47 2.19
CA CYS A 488 -28.43 -14.55 3.49
C CYS A 488 -28.82 -13.39 4.43
N ASP A 489 -29.27 -12.26 3.90
CA ASP A 489 -29.62 -11.08 4.71
C ASP A 489 -31.08 -11.04 5.15
N TYR A 490 -31.97 -11.78 4.48
CA TYR A 490 -33.43 -11.64 4.69
C TYR A 490 -34.15 -12.94 5.05
N ALA A 491 -33.62 -14.11 4.70
CA ALA A 491 -34.36 -15.37 4.87
C ALA A 491 -34.74 -15.64 6.35
N HIS A 492 -33.86 -15.27 7.27
CA HIS A 492 -34.06 -15.42 8.72
C HIS A 492 -35.04 -14.38 9.33
N LEU A 493 -35.51 -13.40 8.55
CA LEU A 493 -36.47 -12.38 8.99
C LEU A 493 -37.92 -12.81 8.71
N GLY A 494 -38.13 -13.92 8.01
CA GLY A 494 -39.45 -14.48 7.69
C GLY A 494 -39.94 -14.12 6.28
N ALA A 495 -41.13 -14.59 5.94
CA ALA A 495 -41.75 -14.38 4.63
C ALA A 495 -42.57 -13.08 4.57
N GLY A 496 -42.79 -12.55 3.37
CA GLY A 496 -43.70 -11.41 3.14
C GLY A 496 -43.14 -10.06 3.60
N LEU A 497 -41.81 -9.89 3.57
CA LEU A 497 -41.15 -8.67 4.03
C LEU A 497 -41.52 -7.47 3.13
N PRO A 498 -41.94 -6.32 3.71
CA PRO A 498 -42.45 -5.20 2.92
C PRO A 498 -41.34 -4.43 2.20
N VAL A 499 -41.35 -4.42 0.87
CA VAL A 499 -40.42 -3.63 0.05
C VAL A 499 -41.05 -2.29 -0.33
N GLY A 500 -40.27 -1.22 -0.25
CA GLY A 500 -40.67 0.14 -0.62
C GLY A 500 -41.37 0.93 0.49
N MET A 501 -41.59 0.32 1.66
CA MET A 501 -42.17 0.97 2.82
C MET A 501 -41.24 2.05 3.38
N GLN A 502 -41.79 3.21 3.71
CA GLN A 502 -41.06 4.30 4.35
C GLN A 502 -41.21 4.22 5.88
N PHE A 503 -40.17 4.59 6.61
CA PHE A 503 -40.15 4.56 8.07
C PHE A 503 -39.22 5.62 8.66
N SER A 504 -39.56 6.07 9.87
CA SER A 504 -38.69 6.93 10.68
C SER A 504 -37.55 6.11 11.27
N PHE A 505 -36.33 6.56 11.11
CA PHE A 505 -35.13 5.93 11.66
C PHE A 505 -34.40 6.91 12.59
N THR A 506 -34.02 6.42 13.77
CA THR A 506 -33.46 7.22 14.87
C THR A 506 -32.30 6.48 15.55
N ALA A 507 -31.55 7.18 16.40
CA ALA A 507 -30.51 6.55 17.23
C ALA A 507 -31.06 5.43 18.15
N ALA A 508 -32.31 5.55 18.63
CA ALA A 508 -32.93 4.53 19.46
C ALA A 508 -33.17 3.22 18.71
N ASP A 509 -33.39 3.27 17.40
CA ASP A 509 -33.53 2.07 16.56
C ASP A 509 -32.19 1.35 16.44
N LEU A 510 -31.07 2.07 16.30
CA LEU A 510 -29.72 1.50 16.33
C LEU A 510 -29.37 0.88 17.68
N GLU A 511 -29.66 1.58 18.79
CA GLU A 511 -29.41 1.06 20.14
C GLU A 511 -30.18 -0.25 20.38
N LEU A 512 -31.46 -0.31 19.97
CA LEU A 512 -32.25 -1.53 20.02
C LEU A 512 -31.62 -2.65 19.17
N LEU A 513 -31.23 -2.36 17.93
CA LEU A 513 -30.59 -3.34 17.05
C LEU A 513 -29.28 -3.86 17.62
N CYS A 514 -28.40 -2.98 18.11
CA CYS A 514 -27.15 -3.38 18.75
C CYS A 514 -27.38 -4.25 19.97
N THR A 515 -28.40 -3.94 20.78
CA THR A 515 -28.80 -4.74 21.94
C THR A 515 -29.36 -6.11 21.54
N LEU A 516 -30.16 -6.18 20.48
CA LEU A 516 -30.71 -7.44 19.96
C LEU A 516 -29.64 -8.34 19.35
N ASN A 517 -28.51 -7.76 18.94
CA ASN A 517 -27.39 -8.46 18.32
C ASN A 517 -26.20 -8.71 19.26
N ASP A 518 -26.28 -8.31 20.53
CA ASP A 518 -25.18 -8.37 21.48
C ASP A 518 -23.89 -7.70 20.95
N PHE A 519 -24.04 -6.58 20.23
CA PHE A 519 -22.90 -5.86 19.67
C PHE A 519 -22.23 -4.97 20.72
N PRO A 520 -20.89 -5.06 20.90
CA PRO A 520 -20.17 -4.31 21.92
C PRO A 520 -19.91 -2.85 21.50
N VAL A 521 -20.97 -2.08 21.19
CA VAL A 521 -20.86 -0.69 20.70
C VAL A 521 -20.28 0.27 21.74
N GLN A 522 -20.25 -0.10 23.02
CA GLN A 522 -19.53 0.64 24.06
C GLN A 522 -18.02 0.72 23.82
N ASP A 523 -17.43 -0.23 23.07
CA ASP A 523 -16.01 -0.23 22.72
C ASP A 523 -15.62 1.00 21.89
N SER A 524 -16.59 1.72 21.32
CA SER A 524 -16.37 2.96 20.58
C SER A 524 -15.91 4.12 21.47
N GLY A 525 -16.16 4.04 22.78
CA GLY A 525 -15.86 5.11 23.72
C GLY A 525 -16.55 6.42 23.33
N GLY A 526 -15.76 7.44 23.02
CA GLY A 526 -16.25 8.74 22.53
C GLY A 526 -16.25 8.88 21.00
N THR A 527 -15.74 7.89 20.26
CA THR A 527 -15.72 7.93 18.80
C THR A 527 -17.11 7.55 18.26
N PRO A 528 -17.67 8.29 17.29
CA PRO A 528 -18.94 7.91 16.67
C PRO A 528 -18.89 6.49 16.08
N VAL A 529 -19.98 5.74 16.28
CA VAL A 529 -20.13 4.39 15.69
C VAL A 529 -20.50 4.54 14.22
N LEU A 530 -19.75 3.92 13.32
CA LEU A 530 -20.12 3.85 11.92
C LEU A 530 -21.20 2.78 11.75
N PHE A 531 -22.14 3.01 10.84
CA PHE A 531 -23.14 2.00 10.52
C PHE A 531 -23.51 1.98 9.04
N GLY A 532 -24.00 0.84 8.58
CA GLY A 532 -24.52 0.62 7.24
C GLY A 532 -25.85 -0.11 7.33
N LEU A 533 -26.82 0.34 6.54
CA LEU A 533 -28.10 -0.36 6.34
C LEU A 533 -28.20 -0.79 4.88
N ARG A 534 -27.93 -2.07 4.65
CA ARG A 534 -28.03 -2.72 3.35
C ARG A 534 -29.49 -2.75 2.89
N GLY A 535 -29.77 -2.28 1.68
CA GLY A 535 -31.15 -2.23 1.17
C GLY A 535 -32.00 -1.16 1.85
N ALA A 536 -31.46 0.05 2.04
CA ALA A 536 -32.19 1.21 2.52
C ALA A 536 -31.88 2.44 1.67
N GLY A 537 -32.86 3.31 1.46
CA GLY A 537 -32.68 4.58 0.74
C GLY A 537 -33.15 5.76 1.56
N ILE A 538 -32.49 6.92 1.42
CA ILE A 538 -32.90 8.16 2.08
C ILE A 538 -34.10 8.76 1.34
N VAL A 539 -35.18 9.06 2.05
CA VAL A 539 -36.32 9.81 1.52
C VAL A 539 -36.26 11.26 1.96
N GLN A 540 -36.02 11.49 3.25
CA GLN A 540 -35.99 12.84 3.84
C GLN A 540 -35.03 12.88 5.03
N GLY A 541 -34.40 14.03 5.26
CA GLY A 541 -33.57 14.28 6.45
C GLY A 541 -32.14 13.75 6.35
N GLY A 542 -31.67 13.31 5.18
CA GLY A 542 -30.26 12.92 4.99
C GLY A 542 -29.26 14.04 5.30
N SER A 543 -28.01 13.66 5.52
CA SER A 543 -26.91 14.56 5.89
C SER A 543 -26.02 14.94 4.69
N SER A 544 -26.36 14.50 3.47
CA SER A 544 -25.55 14.69 2.25
C SER A 544 -25.25 16.16 1.91
N SER A 545 -26.16 17.08 2.21
CA SER A 545 -26.05 18.50 1.85
C SER A 545 -25.29 19.34 2.87
N ASP A 546 -25.39 19.01 4.15
CA ASP A 546 -24.91 19.84 5.27
C ASP A 546 -23.95 19.09 6.20
N GLY A 547 -24.03 17.77 6.27
CA GLY A 547 -23.29 16.94 7.22
C GLY A 547 -23.88 17.00 8.63
N SER A 548 -25.11 17.45 8.78
CA SER A 548 -25.73 17.69 10.08
C SER A 548 -26.18 16.39 10.76
N TRP A 549 -26.04 16.39 12.08
CA TRP A 549 -26.63 15.40 12.98
C TRP A 549 -28.15 15.56 13.04
N ARG A 550 -28.86 14.45 13.02
CA ARG A 550 -30.32 14.36 12.98
C ARG A 550 -30.84 13.55 14.15
N ASP A 551 -31.97 13.98 14.69
CA ASP A 551 -32.74 13.19 15.64
C ASP A 551 -33.52 12.07 14.92
N GLU A 552 -33.94 12.33 13.68
CA GLU A 552 -34.71 11.42 12.83
C GLU A 552 -34.37 11.60 11.34
N VAL A 553 -34.38 10.49 10.60
CA VAL A 553 -34.31 10.44 9.13
C VAL A 553 -35.43 9.55 8.62
N ILE A 554 -36.07 9.92 7.50
CA ILE A 554 -37.04 9.04 6.84
C ILE A 554 -36.32 8.19 5.80
N LEU A 555 -36.35 6.88 6.00
CA LEU A 555 -35.76 5.89 5.12
C LEU A 555 -36.84 5.09 4.39
N LYS A 556 -36.47 4.50 3.26
CA LYS A 556 -37.26 3.56 2.48
C LYS A 556 -36.58 2.20 2.52
N ASN A 557 -37.32 1.16 2.91
CA ASN A 557 -36.83 -0.22 2.85
C ASN A 557 -36.77 -0.68 1.39
N LEU A 558 -35.63 -1.16 0.95
CA LEU A 558 -35.34 -1.56 -0.43
C LEU A 558 -34.60 -2.92 -0.43
N ARG A 559 -34.22 -3.36 -1.61
CA ARG A 559 -33.19 -4.39 -1.79
C ARG A 559 -32.04 -3.80 -2.59
N PRO A 560 -30.78 -4.20 -2.32
CA PRO A 560 -29.67 -3.91 -3.22
C PRO A 560 -29.93 -4.53 -4.61
N ASN A 561 -29.15 -4.10 -5.60
CA ASN A 561 -29.18 -4.70 -6.93
C ASN A 561 -27.80 -4.75 -7.59
N HIS A 562 -26.72 -4.40 -6.89
CA HIS A 562 -25.34 -4.30 -7.42
C HIS A 562 -25.10 -3.24 -8.50
N HIS A 563 -26.15 -2.53 -8.96
CA HIS A 563 -26.04 -1.56 -10.05
C HIS A 563 -26.00 -0.12 -9.54
N GLU A 564 -26.85 0.20 -8.57
CA GLU A 564 -27.02 1.57 -8.08
C GLU A 564 -26.95 1.64 -6.54
N ILE A 565 -26.78 2.85 -6.04
CA ILE A 565 -26.74 3.16 -4.61
C ILE A 565 -28.13 2.90 -3.99
N ARG A 566 -28.28 1.76 -3.32
CA ARG A 566 -29.52 1.32 -2.64
C ARG A 566 -29.31 0.94 -1.17
N CYS A 567 -28.24 1.45 -0.57
CA CYS A 567 -27.96 1.32 0.85
C CYS A 567 -27.77 2.72 1.46
N VAL A 568 -27.69 2.78 2.78
CA VAL A 568 -27.19 3.98 3.47
C VAL A 568 -26.04 3.62 4.38
N MET A 569 -25.16 4.59 4.61
CA MET A 569 -24.14 4.53 5.65
C MET A 569 -24.21 5.79 6.49
N GLY A 570 -23.77 5.71 7.73
CA GLY A 570 -23.86 6.82 8.65
C GLY A 570 -22.92 6.74 9.83
N ALA A 571 -22.89 7.83 10.58
CA ALA A 571 -22.23 7.90 11.88
C ALA A 571 -23.31 8.09 12.95
N TRP A 572 -23.12 7.44 14.09
CA TRP A 572 -24.00 7.50 15.25
C TRP A 572 -23.22 8.01 16.44
N ASP A 573 -23.61 9.19 16.91
CA ASP A 573 -23.13 9.74 18.17
C ASP A 573 -24.01 9.24 19.30
N ARG A 574 -23.45 8.31 20.09
CA ARG A 574 -24.14 7.67 21.20
C ARG A 574 -24.41 8.62 22.36
N GLN A 575 -23.55 9.62 22.55
CA GLN A 575 -23.68 10.59 23.65
C GLN A 575 -24.76 11.62 23.34
N LEU A 576 -24.80 12.10 22.09
CA LEU A 576 -25.83 13.03 21.63
C LEU A 576 -27.16 12.33 21.32
N GLY A 577 -27.15 11.02 21.09
CA GLY A 577 -28.33 10.27 20.64
C GLY A 577 -28.77 10.67 19.23
N LYS A 578 -27.81 11.01 18.36
CA LYS A 578 -28.07 11.52 17.00
C LYS A 578 -27.35 10.72 15.93
N ILE A 579 -27.88 10.79 14.71
CA ILE A 579 -27.35 10.10 13.54
C ILE A 579 -27.05 11.07 12.40
N ALA A 580 -26.04 10.78 11.60
CA ALA A 580 -25.81 11.41 10.30
C ALA A 580 -25.83 10.33 9.23
N VAL A 581 -26.62 10.51 8.16
CA VAL A 581 -26.94 9.44 7.18
C VAL A 581 -26.66 9.89 5.75
N TYR A 582 -25.99 9.04 4.98
CA TYR A 582 -25.46 9.32 3.65
C TYR A 582 -25.82 8.19 2.66
N PRO A 583 -26.03 8.52 1.38
CA PRO A 583 -26.28 7.53 0.32
C PRO A 583 -25.01 6.70 0.10
N ALA A 584 -25.18 5.38 0.07
CA ALA A 584 -24.07 4.44 0.06
C ALA A 584 -24.41 3.10 -0.61
N SER A 585 -23.39 2.29 -0.90
CA SER A 585 -23.55 0.86 -1.18
C SER A 585 -22.74 0.05 -0.18
N THR A 586 -23.34 -1.03 0.31
CA THR A 586 -22.70 -2.00 1.21
C THR A 586 -22.56 -3.38 0.54
N VAL A 587 -22.63 -3.40 -0.78
CA VAL A 587 -22.57 -4.58 -1.63
C VAL A 587 -21.58 -4.32 -2.77
N PRO A 588 -20.94 -5.34 -3.34
CA PRO A 588 -20.09 -5.17 -4.52
C PRO A 588 -20.91 -4.68 -5.72
N ASN A 589 -20.26 -4.03 -6.69
CA ASN A 589 -20.91 -3.63 -7.92
C ASN A 589 -21.08 -4.83 -8.88
N ALA A 590 -21.88 -4.67 -9.93
CA ALA A 590 -22.17 -5.75 -10.86
C ALA A 590 -20.92 -6.32 -11.55
N GLU A 591 -19.94 -5.47 -11.86
CA GLU A 591 -18.66 -5.90 -12.45
C GLU A 591 -17.91 -6.86 -11.52
N ALA A 592 -17.90 -6.62 -10.22
CA ALA A 592 -17.26 -7.50 -9.25
C ALA A 592 -17.97 -8.85 -9.10
N VAL A 593 -19.31 -8.87 -9.19
CA VAL A 593 -20.07 -10.13 -9.19
C VAL A 593 -19.68 -10.98 -10.41
N VAL A 594 -19.65 -10.36 -11.59
CA VAL A 594 -19.23 -11.03 -12.84
C VAL A 594 -17.77 -11.46 -12.77
N SER A 595 -16.89 -10.62 -12.23
CA SER A 595 -15.45 -10.91 -12.10
C SER A 595 -15.23 -12.18 -11.29
N TRP A 596 -15.81 -12.28 -10.10
CA TRP A 596 -15.67 -13.48 -9.28
C TRP A 596 -16.27 -14.71 -9.98
N PHE A 597 -17.48 -14.59 -10.54
CA PHE A 597 -18.14 -15.69 -11.24
C PHE A 597 -17.31 -16.23 -12.42
N GLN A 598 -16.63 -15.35 -13.17
CA GLN A 598 -15.87 -15.74 -14.36
C GLN A 598 -14.44 -16.18 -14.06
N THR A 599 -13.75 -15.48 -13.17
CA THR A 599 -12.30 -15.64 -12.97
C THR A 599 -11.92 -16.14 -11.58
N GLN A 600 -12.83 -16.03 -10.61
CA GLN A 600 -12.57 -16.31 -9.19
C GLN A 600 -11.41 -15.48 -8.61
N GLU A 601 -11.09 -14.34 -9.23
CA GLU A 601 -9.97 -13.48 -8.79
C GLU A 601 -10.40 -12.51 -7.69
N SER A 602 -11.53 -11.82 -7.86
CA SER A 602 -12.00 -10.80 -6.90
C SER A 602 -13.50 -10.57 -7.04
N GLY A 603 -14.13 -10.19 -5.92
CA GLY A 603 -15.57 -10.01 -5.79
C GLY A 603 -16.13 -10.81 -4.63
N ASN A 604 -16.60 -10.11 -3.59
CA ASN A 604 -17.28 -10.76 -2.47
C ASN A 604 -18.38 -9.90 -1.83
N LEU A 605 -19.24 -10.56 -1.06
CA LEU A 605 -20.22 -9.90 -0.20
C LEU A 605 -19.85 -10.08 1.27
N LEU A 606 -19.50 -8.97 1.95
CA LEU A 606 -19.30 -8.96 3.40
C LEU A 606 -20.60 -9.34 4.13
N ALA A 607 -20.55 -10.22 5.13
CA ALA A 607 -21.72 -10.56 5.92
C ALA A 607 -22.28 -9.35 6.71
N THR A 608 -23.54 -9.39 7.13
CA THR A 608 -24.04 -8.44 8.13
C THR A 608 -23.47 -8.79 9.51
N GLY A 609 -23.14 -7.79 10.31
CA GLY A 609 -22.42 -8.00 11.58
C GLY A 609 -21.79 -6.74 12.15
N PHE A 610 -20.91 -6.95 13.12
CA PHE A 610 -20.12 -5.93 13.78
C PHE A 610 -18.64 -6.10 13.43
N TYR A 611 -18.00 -5.00 13.03
CA TYR A 611 -16.66 -4.98 12.50
C TYR A 611 -15.83 -3.87 13.14
N ARG A 612 -14.51 -4.06 13.14
CA ARG A 612 -13.54 -3.08 13.63
C ARG A 612 -12.66 -2.62 12.46
N TYR A 613 -12.55 -1.32 12.31
CA TYR A 613 -11.80 -0.64 11.26
C TYR A 613 -10.74 0.26 11.87
N ILE A 614 -9.80 0.71 11.04
CA ILE A 614 -8.88 1.80 11.38
C ILE A 614 -8.89 2.85 10.25
N CYS A 615 -8.63 4.12 10.55
CA CYS A 615 -8.40 5.10 9.48
C CYS A 615 -7.07 4.81 8.77
N GLY A 616 -7.01 5.01 7.46
CA GLY A 616 -5.80 4.78 6.66
C GLY A 616 -5.97 5.07 5.17
N GLU A 617 -4.98 4.68 4.39
CA GLU A 617 -4.96 4.86 2.94
C GLU A 617 -5.54 3.64 2.21
N HIS A 618 -6.43 3.90 1.24
CA HIS A 618 -6.96 2.91 0.30
C HIS A 618 -6.53 3.29 -1.12
N ASN A 619 -5.70 2.46 -1.76
CA ASN A 619 -5.21 2.67 -3.13
C ASN A 619 -4.68 4.09 -3.40
N GLY A 620 -3.75 4.57 -2.57
CA GLY A 620 -3.17 5.91 -2.72
C GLY A 620 -4.07 7.05 -2.24
N ARG A 621 -5.23 6.79 -1.62
CA ARG A 621 -6.17 7.80 -1.15
C ARG A 621 -6.33 7.75 0.37
N PRO A 622 -5.81 8.74 1.10
CA PRO A 622 -5.79 8.70 2.56
C PRO A 622 -7.17 9.04 3.15
N GLY A 623 -7.36 8.86 4.46
CA GLY A 623 -8.61 9.20 5.14
C GLY A 623 -9.79 8.24 4.88
N CYS A 624 -9.52 7.01 4.44
CA CYS A 624 -10.49 5.93 4.31
C CYS A 624 -10.52 5.08 5.60
N PHE A 625 -11.45 4.14 5.71
CA PHE A 625 -11.50 3.21 6.85
C PHE A 625 -11.15 1.81 6.38
N LEU A 626 -10.07 1.24 6.91
CA LEU A 626 -9.53 -0.04 6.49
C LEU A 626 -9.99 -1.17 7.41
N LEU A 627 -10.41 -2.30 6.84
CA LEU A 627 -10.81 -3.50 7.58
C LEU A 627 -9.57 -4.23 8.10
N ARG A 628 -8.89 -3.61 9.06
CA ARG A 628 -7.54 -3.95 9.51
C ARG A 628 -7.37 -3.86 11.03
N LYS A 629 -6.43 -4.62 11.58
CA LYS A 629 -6.03 -4.56 12.99
C LYS A 629 -5.04 -3.42 13.23
N SER A 630 -4.15 -3.21 12.27
CA SER A 630 -3.18 -2.12 12.19
C SER A 630 -2.96 -1.78 10.72
N ILE A 631 -2.23 -0.72 10.39
CA ILE A 631 -1.99 -0.32 8.99
C ILE A 631 -1.46 -1.49 8.14
N SER A 632 -0.60 -2.33 8.72
CA SER A 632 0.03 -3.46 8.05
C SER A 632 -0.71 -4.80 8.18
N GLU A 633 -1.72 -4.91 9.04
CA GLU A 633 -2.35 -6.21 9.35
C GLU A 633 -3.84 -6.24 9.00
N LYS A 634 -4.21 -6.98 7.95
CA LYS A 634 -5.61 -7.18 7.52
C LYS A 634 -6.41 -8.02 8.53
N ARG A 635 -7.72 -7.77 8.65
CA ARG A 635 -8.61 -8.59 9.49
C ARG A 635 -9.18 -9.76 8.69
N ILE A 636 -9.10 -10.95 9.28
CA ILE A 636 -9.83 -12.12 8.79
C ILE A 636 -11.30 -11.97 9.20
N VAL A 637 -12.21 -12.15 8.24
CA VAL A 637 -13.66 -12.11 8.40
C VAL A 637 -14.31 -13.22 7.56
N ILE A 638 -15.64 -13.30 7.59
CA ILE A 638 -16.42 -14.17 6.71
C ILE A 638 -17.03 -13.34 5.57
N VAL A 639 -16.79 -13.78 4.34
CA VAL A 639 -17.43 -13.24 3.13
C VAL A 639 -18.16 -14.32 2.35
N ARG A 640 -19.08 -13.90 1.48
CA ARG A 640 -19.83 -14.78 0.59
C ARG A 640 -19.40 -14.59 -0.87
N ARG A 641 -19.37 -15.71 -1.59
CA ARG A 641 -18.89 -15.82 -2.97
C ARG A 641 -19.75 -16.80 -3.76
N SER A 642 -20.44 -16.34 -4.80
CA SER A 642 -21.22 -17.21 -5.69
C SER A 642 -20.30 -17.80 -6.75
N GLU A 643 -20.32 -19.12 -6.93
CA GLU A 643 -19.45 -19.81 -7.90
C GLU A 643 -20.24 -20.40 -9.07
N ASP A 644 -21.57 -20.40 -9.00
CA ASP A 644 -22.49 -21.09 -9.90
C ASP A 644 -23.44 -20.15 -10.64
N ASP A 645 -23.68 -18.93 -10.14
CA ASP A 645 -24.44 -17.91 -10.84
C ASP A 645 -23.99 -16.46 -10.52
N LEU A 646 -24.81 -15.47 -10.92
CA LEU A 646 -24.56 -14.03 -10.72
C LEU A 646 -25.39 -13.45 -9.56
N ILE A 647 -25.76 -14.28 -8.58
CA ILE A 647 -26.63 -13.93 -7.46
C ILE A 647 -25.96 -14.38 -6.17
N TYR A 648 -25.89 -13.49 -5.16
CA TYR A 648 -25.47 -13.92 -3.83
C TYR A 648 -26.64 -14.52 -3.04
N GLU A 649 -26.58 -15.80 -2.70
CA GLU A 649 -27.60 -16.51 -1.93
C GLU A 649 -27.05 -17.43 -0.83
N SER A 650 -27.93 -17.91 0.05
CA SER A 650 -27.56 -18.68 1.26
C SER A 650 -26.89 -20.04 1.00
N THR A 651 -26.98 -20.54 -0.22
CA THR A 651 -26.34 -21.75 -0.77
C THR A 651 -24.87 -21.52 -1.13
N ASP A 652 -24.48 -20.28 -1.44
CA ASP A 652 -23.13 -19.91 -1.88
C ASP A 652 -22.02 -20.35 -0.93
N LYS A 653 -20.80 -20.34 -1.48
CA LYS A 653 -19.57 -20.51 -0.72
C LYS A 653 -19.42 -19.40 0.32
N VAL A 654 -18.98 -19.85 1.49
CA VAL A 654 -18.62 -19.00 2.62
C VAL A 654 -17.12 -19.11 2.73
N HIS A 655 -16.43 -17.97 2.72
CA HIS A 655 -14.98 -17.91 2.70
C HIS A 655 -14.48 -17.12 3.91
N LYS A 656 -13.71 -17.78 4.77
CA LYS A 656 -12.95 -17.15 5.85
C LYS A 656 -11.64 -16.61 5.29
N THR A 657 -11.56 -15.30 5.11
CA THR A 657 -10.43 -14.64 4.44
C THR A 657 -10.21 -13.23 4.98
N ALA A 658 -9.13 -12.58 4.56
CA ALA A 658 -8.83 -11.18 4.86
C ALA A 658 -9.07 -10.32 3.60
N PRO A 659 -10.33 -10.01 3.23
CA PRO A 659 -10.68 -9.51 1.90
C PRO A 659 -10.22 -8.07 1.62
N GLY A 660 -9.97 -7.28 2.67
CA GLY A 660 -9.70 -5.84 2.50
C GLY A 660 -10.95 -5.05 2.11
N ASP A 661 -12.14 -5.49 2.53
CA ASP A 661 -13.42 -4.76 2.35
C ASP A 661 -13.39 -3.45 3.15
N ASN A 662 -12.78 -2.42 2.59
CA ASN A 662 -12.58 -1.11 3.21
C ASN A 662 -13.83 -0.22 3.03
N ILE A 663 -13.96 0.83 3.83
CA ILE A 663 -14.92 1.92 3.63
C ILE A 663 -14.23 3.09 2.95
N HIS A 664 -14.67 3.46 1.75
CA HIS A 664 -14.05 4.50 0.93
C HIS A 664 -15.10 5.27 0.08
N PRO A 665 -14.75 6.33 -0.68
CA PRO A 665 -15.72 6.98 -1.56
C PRO A 665 -16.10 6.08 -2.73
N SER A 666 -17.32 6.22 -3.24
CA SER A 666 -17.76 5.52 -4.46
C SER A 666 -16.98 5.89 -5.74
N PHE A 667 -16.21 6.99 -5.68
CA PHE A 667 -15.55 7.67 -6.79
C PHE A 667 -16.52 8.18 -7.87
N SER A 668 -17.77 8.37 -7.46
CA SER A 668 -18.87 8.91 -8.24
C SER A 668 -19.59 9.98 -7.44
N SER A 669 -19.98 11.06 -8.12
CA SER A 669 -20.89 12.08 -7.61
C SER A 669 -22.35 11.65 -7.72
N GLU A 670 -22.63 10.69 -8.61
CA GLU A 670 -23.95 10.17 -8.93
C GLU A 670 -24.29 8.89 -8.14
N THR A 671 -25.58 8.62 -7.99
CA THR A 671 -26.09 7.41 -7.30
C THR A 671 -26.29 6.22 -8.23
N SER A 672 -26.14 6.39 -9.55
CA SER A 672 -26.43 5.35 -10.55
C SER A 672 -25.32 4.32 -10.73
N TRP A 673 -24.16 4.52 -10.09
CA TRP A 673 -23.00 3.63 -10.19
C TRP A 673 -22.05 3.83 -9.01
N PHE A 674 -21.24 2.82 -8.69
CA PHE A 674 -20.18 2.90 -7.68
C PHE A 674 -19.03 1.89 -7.92
N SER A 675 -17.83 2.21 -7.42
CA SER A 675 -16.66 1.32 -7.45
C SER A 675 -16.58 0.47 -6.19
N SER A 676 -16.89 -0.83 -6.25
CA SER A 676 -16.67 -1.74 -5.11
C SER A 676 -16.59 -3.19 -5.56
N PHE A 677 -15.55 -3.89 -5.10
CA PHE A 677 -15.40 -5.35 -5.24
C PHE A 677 -15.75 -6.13 -3.96
N GLY A 678 -16.29 -5.43 -2.96
CA GLY A 678 -16.61 -5.97 -1.64
C GLY A 678 -16.57 -4.90 -0.55
N CYS A 679 -15.83 -3.82 -0.84
CA CYS A 679 -15.80 -2.57 -0.07
C CYS A 679 -17.16 -1.89 0.08
N GLN A 680 -17.23 -0.96 1.03
CA GLN A 680 -18.42 -0.24 1.43
C GLN A 680 -18.20 1.21 1.03
N VAL A 681 -19.13 1.77 0.27
CA VAL A 681 -18.87 3.03 -0.41
C VAL A 681 -19.91 4.07 -0.14
N VAL A 682 -19.47 5.29 0.15
CA VAL A 682 -20.33 6.47 0.29
C VAL A 682 -20.17 7.33 -0.96
N VAL A 683 -21.27 7.88 -1.47
CA VAL A 683 -21.24 8.77 -2.64
C VAL A 683 -20.26 9.92 -2.43
N GLY A 684 -19.44 10.22 -3.44
CA GLY A 684 -18.36 11.22 -3.37
C GLY A 684 -17.04 10.69 -3.92
N SER A 685 -15.99 11.50 -3.79
CA SER A 685 -14.67 11.22 -4.35
C SER A 685 -13.54 11.62 -3.39
N ALA A 686 -12.36 11.04 -3.61
CA ALA A 686 -11.11 11.37 -2.94
C ALA A 686 -9.94 11.35 -3.93
N THR A 687 -8.98 12.27 -3.74
CA THR A 687 -7.72 12.33 -4.49
C THR A 687 -6.57 11.76 -3.68
N SER A 688 -5.45 11.45 -4.34
CA SER A 688 -4.23 11.03 -3.66
C SER A 688 -3.55 12.11 -2.83
N SER A 689 -3.88 13.39 -3.09
CA SER A 689 -3.47 14.52 -2.26
C SER A 689 -4.32 14.71 -0.99
N GLY A 690 -5.25 13.79 -0.70
CA GLY A 690 -6.14 13.88 0.45
C GLY A 690 -7.26 14.90 0.30
N ALA A 691 -7.62 15.31 -0.92
CA ALA A 691 -8.81 16.13 -1.15
C ALA A 691 -10.06 15.26 -1.23
N HIS A 692 -11.07 15.57 -0.43
CA HIS A 692 -12.32 14.80 -0.34
C HIS A 692 -13.52 15.65 -0.75
N SER A 693 -14.49 15.06 -1.45
CA SER A 693 -15.67 15.79 -1.93
C SER A 693 -16.98 15.02 -1.73
N GLY A 694 -18.09 15.76 -1.82
CA GLY A 694 -19.45 15.19 -1.77
C GLY A 694 -19.87 14.64 -0.39
N PRO A 695 -20.88 13.75 -0.37
CA PRO A 695 -21.35 13.09 0.85
C PRO A 695 -20.22 12.37 1.62
N TRP A 696 -19.25 11.78 0.92
CA TRP A 696 -18.07 11.14 1.52
C TRP A 696 -17.28 12.08 2.45
N ALA A 697 -16.97 13.30 1.99
CA ALA A 697 -16.25 14.28 2.81
C ALA A 697 -17.02 14.65 4.09
N ARG A 698 -18.36 14.65 4.03
CA ARG A 698 -19.23 14.93 5.18
C ARG A 698 -19.32 13.74 6.13
N PHE A 699 -19.42 12.52 5.58
CA PHE A 699 -19.37 11.29 6.35
C PHE A 699 -18.08 11.19 7.17
N ARG A 700 -16.92 11.48 6.56
CA ARG A 700 -15.62 11.58 7.28
C ARG A 700 -15.68 12.55 8.46
N ARG A 701 -16.23 13.75 8.25
CA ARG A 701 -16.40 14.74 9.33
C ARG A 701 -17.34 14.27 10.43
N SER A 702 -18.45 13.61 10.09
CA SER A 702 -19.35 13.01 11.10
C SER A 702 -18.68 11.86 11.87
N ALA A 703 -17.72 11.16 11.27
CA ALA A 703 -16.87 10.18 11.97
C ALA A 703 -15.77 10.83 12.82
N GLY A 704 -15.57 12.15 12.73
CA GLY A 704 -14.52 12.86 13.45
C GLY A 704 -13.16 12.89 12.74
N LEU A 705 -13.14 12.75 11.41
CA LEU A 705 -11.98 12.97 10.55
C LEU A 705 -12.14 14.32 9.83
N THR A 706 -11.23 15.27 10.07
CA THR A 706 -11.42 16.67 9.61
C THR A 706 -10.34 17.20 8.65
N ASP A 707 -9.20 16.54 8.58
CA ASP A 707 -8.10 16.85 7.66
C ASP A 707 -8.09 15.92 6.42
N GLY A 708 -7.10 16.09 5.55
CA GLY A 708 -6.98 15.30 4.32
C GLY A 708 -6.67 13.83 4.58
N ASP A 709 -5.78 13.55 5.53
CA ASP A 709 -5.30 12.19 5.79
C ASP A 709 -6.17 11.41 6.79
N GLY A 710 -7.03 12.12 7.53
CA GLY A 710 -7.66 11.59 8.73
C GLY A 710 -6.63 11.41 9.84
N ASP A 711 -6.89 10.44 10.72
CA ASP A 711 -5.97 10.04 11.78
C ASP A 711 -5.50 8.61 11.50
N PRO A 712 -4.42 8.35 10.71
CA PRO A 712 -3.98 7.00 10.39
C PRO A 712 -3.83 6.10 11.62
N GLY A 713 -4.43 4.91 11.58
CA GLY A 713 -4.45 3.95 12.67
C GLY A 713 -5.57 4.17 13.70
N LYS A 714 -6.29 5.30 13.68
CA LYS A 714 -7.40 5.56 14.60
C LYS A 714 -8.50 4.50 14.47
N PRO A 715 -8.91 3.84 15.56
CA PRO A 715 -9.87 2.76 15.51
C PRO A 715 -11.31 3.28 15.34
N PHE A 716 -12.10 2.51 14.59
CA PHE A 716 -13.53 2.71 14.39
C PHE A 716 -14.27 1.39 14.55
N ILE A 717 -15.53 1.48 14.96
CA ILE A 717 -16.46 0.35 14.95
C ILE A 717 -17.48 0.58 13.86
N TYR A 718 -17.84 -0.48 13.17
CA TYR A 718 -18.80 -0.49 12.08
C TYR A 718 -19.87 -1.56 12.30
N VAL A 719 -21.14 -1.12 12.32
CA VAL A 719 -22.32 -1.99 12.40
C VAL A 719 -22.97 -2.09 11.04
N LEU A 720 -22.99 -3.27 10.43
CA LEU A 720 -23.65 -3.53 9.15
C LEU A 720 -24.89 -4.40 9.37
N LEU A 721 -26.07 -3.84 9.13
CA LEU A 721 -27.38 -4.51 9.22
C LEU A 721 -28.21 -4.20 7.97
N THR A 722 -29.45 -4.66 7.92
CA THR A 722 -30.35 -4.40 6.77
C THR A 722 -31.35 -3.27 7.04
N GLY A 723 -31.85 -2.66 5.95
CA GLY A 723 -33.00 -1.75 6.01
C GLY A 723 -34.27 -2.41 6.55
N GLN A 724 -34.41 -3.72 6.37
CA GLN A 724 -35.55 -4.49 6.89
C GLN A 724 -35.50 -4.62 8.42
N GLU A 725 -34.32 -4.89 8.98
CA GLU A 725 -34.13 -4.93 10.43
C GLU A 725 -34.35 -3.54 11.04
N ALA A 726 -33.86 -2.48 10.39
CA ALA A 726 -34.13 -1.10 10.80
C ALA A 726 -35.61 -0.75 10.78
N LEU A 727 -36.36 -1.22 9.77
CA LEU A 727 -37.82 -1.08 9.71
C LEU A 727 -38.50 -1.81 10.88
N GLN A 728 -38.08 -3.03 11.20
CA GLN A 728 -38.65 -3.80 12.32
C GLN A 728 -38.37 -3.14 13.67
N ALA A 729 -37.14 -2.63 13.88
CA ALA A 729 -36.78 -1.87 15.08
C ALA A 729 -37.61 -0.58 15.22
N SER A 730 -37.78 0.15 14.11
CA SER A 730 -38.64 1.33 14.03
C SER A 730 -40.09 1.02 14.37
N ASP A 731 -40.63 -0.10 13.87
CA ASP A 731 -41.99 -0.52 14.20
C ASP A 731 -42.15 -0.87 15.69
N ALA A 732 -41.21 -1.65 16.24
CA ALA A 732 -41.20 -1.99 17.66
C ALA A 732 -41.15 -0.74 18.55
N ARG A 733 -40.28 0.23 18.23
CA ARG A 733 -40.19 1.50 18.94
C ARG A 733 -41.48 2.29 18.86
N ARG A 734 -42.07 2.46 17.67
CA ARG A 734 -43.33 3.22 17.48
C ARG A 734 -44.51 2.57 18.20
N ARG A 735 -44.50 1.24 18.34
CA ARG A 735 -45.47 0.48 19.13
C ARG A 735 -45.13 0.43 20.62
N ASN A 736 -44.03 1.06 21.03
CA ASN A 736 -43.52 1.11 22.40
C ASN A 736 -43.31 -0.29 23.02
N LEU A 737 -42.82 -1.23 22.21
CA LEU A 737 -42.45 -2.57 22.66
C LEU A 737 -41.10 -2.54 23.36
N SER A 738 -40.97 -3.36 24.39
CA SER A 738 -39.78 -3.55 25.21
C SER A 738 -39.00 -4.81 24.81
N LEU A 739 -37.76 -4.96 25.30
CA LEU A 739 -36.96 -6.17 25.11
C LEU A 739 -37.58 -7.44 25.70
N ALA A 740 -38.55 -7.30 26.61
CA ALA A 740 -39.25 -8.44 27.22
C ALA A 740 -40.40 -8.95 26.33
N ASP A 741 -40.89 -8.13 25.40
CA ASP A 741 -42.01 -8.51 24.54
C ASP A 741 -41.62 -9.67 23.62
N PRO A 742 -42.46 -10.72 23.48
CA PRO A 742 -42.11 -11.92 22.70
C PRO A 742 -41.70 -11.61 21.26
N GLU A 743 -42.36 -10.62 20.64
CA GLU A 743 -42.04 -10.16 19.29
C GLU A 743 -40.62 -9.58 19.20
N VAL A 744 -40.21 -8.80 20.20
CA VAL A 744 -38.86 -8.23 20.28
C VAL A 744 -37.81 -9.28 20.61
N ARG A 745 -38.11 -10.22 21.52
CA ARG A 745 -37.22 -11.35 21.81
C ARG A 745 -36.99 -12.22 20.57
N ALA A 746 -38.01 -12.42 19.74
CA ALA A 746 -37.89 -13.17 18.49
C ALA A 746 -36.99 -12.49 17.45
N MET A 747 -36.70 -11.19 17.59
CA MET A 747 -35.78 -10.43 16.73
C MET A 747 -34.30 -10.57 17.14
N ARG A 748 -33.97 -11.22 18.26
CA ARG A 748 -32.56 -11.40 18.68
C ARG A 748 -31.76 -12.22 17.66
N ARG A 749 -30.49 -11.89 17.47
CA ARG A 749 -29.61 -12.55 16.49
C ARG A 749 -28.17 -12.56 17.02
N LEU A 750 -27.53 -13.72 17.11
CA LEU A 750 -26.07 -13.77 17.29
C LEU A 750 -25.44 -13.96 15.90
N ARG A 751 -24.52 -13.08 15.52
CA ARG A 751 -23.83 -13.10 14.22
C ARG A 751 -22.40 -12.58 14.38
N PHE A 752 -21.66 -12.47 13.27
CA PHE A 752 -20.28 -12.01 13.29
C PHE A 752 -20.10 -10.72 14.12
N GLY A 753 -19.20 -10.77 15.11
CA GLY A 753 -18.90 -9.67 16.03
C GLY A 753 -19.88 -9.48 17.21
N SER A 754 -20.88 -10.34 17.39
CA SER A 754 -21.62 -10.44 18.65
C SER A 754 -20.67 -10.84 19.79
N THR A 755 -20.78 -10.19 20.95
CA THR A 755 -19.96 -10.51 22.13
C THR A 755 -20.83 -10.59 23.39
N SER A 756 -21.02 -11.79 23.95
CA SER A 756 -21.81 -11.98 25.18
C SER A 756 -21.66 -13.39 25.79
N PRO A 757 -22.15 -13.63 27.02
CA PRO A 757 -22.26 -14.98 27.57
C PRO A 757 -23.11 -15.93 26.71
N ARG A 758 -24.08 -15.42 25.94
CA ARG A 758 -24.83 -16.24 24.98
C ARG A 758 -23.94 -16.75 23.86
N VAL A 759 -23.00 -15.94 23.40
CA VAL A 759 -22.01 -16.38 22.40
C VAL A 759 -21.12 -17.48 22.97
N ALA A 760 -20.67 -17.37 24.23
CA ALA A 760 -19.92 -18.43 24.88
C ALA A 760 -20.73 -19.74 24.99
N ALA A 761 -22.03 -19.64 25.29
CA ALA A 761 -22.93 -20.80 25.28
C ALA A 761 -23.10 -21.40 23.88
N LEU A 762 -23.22 -20.57 22.84
CA LEU A 762 -23.26 -21.02 21.44
C LEU A 762 -21.94 -21.70 21.03
N GLN A 763 -20.79 -21.13 21.39
CA GLN A 763 -19.47 -21.69 21.12
C GLN A 763 -19.30 -23.07 21.75
N ALA A 764 -19.79 -23.26 22.98
CA ALA A 764 -19.76 -24.56 23.65
C ALA A 764 -20.53 -25.63 22.86
N GLN A 765 -21.69 -25.27 22.29
CA GLN A 765 -22.48 -26.17 21.44
C GLN A 765 -21.84 -26.44 20.07
N LEU A 766 -21.06 -25.48 19.56
CA LEU A 766 -20.31 -25.59 18.30
C LEU A 766 -18.93 -26.24 18.48
N GLY A 767 -18.52 -26.59 19.71
CA GLY A 767 -17.20 -27.13 20.02
C GLY A 767 -16.06 -26.15 19.74
N GLN A 768 -16.31 -24.85 19.90
CA GLN A 768 -15.33 -23.78 19.72
C GLN A 768 -14.76 -23.30 21.07
N SER A 769 -13.78 -22.38 21.04
CA SER A 769 -13.33 -21.66 22.24
C SER A 769 -14.48 -20.83 22.80
N ASN A 770 -14.72 -20.90 24.12
CA ASN A 770 -15.80 -20.17 24.80
C ASN A 770 -15.34 -18.78 25.25
N ASP A 771 -14.75 -18.00 24.35
CA ASP A 771 -14.26 -16.64 24.63
C ASP A 771 -15.39 -15.59 24.65
N GLY A 772 -16.60 -15.96 24.22
CA GLY A 772 -17.75 -15.09 24.16
C GLY A 772 -17.73 -14.10 23.00
N ASP A 773 -16.82 -14.22 22.04
CA ASP A 773 -16.72 -13.39 20.84
C ASP A 773 -17.00 -14.19 19.57
N LEU A 774 -18.02 -13.79 18.80
CA LEU A 774 -18.40 -14.49 17.57
C LEU A 774 -17.49 -14.04 16.41
N GLY A 775 -16.23 -14.48 16.48
CA GLY A 775 -15.21 -14.22 15.47
C GLY A 775 -15.25 -15.19 14.28
N PRO A 776 -14.24 -15.15 13.38
CA PRO A 776 -14.24 -15.91 12.13
C PRO A 776 -14.37 -17.42 12.32
N ALA A 777 -13.73 -18.01 13.33
CA ALA A 777 -13.81 -19.44 13.61
C ALA A 777 -15.22 -19.85 14.05
N THR A 778 -15.83 -19.10 14.97
CA THR A 778 -17.20 -19.37 15.42
C THR A 778 -18.21 -19.19 14.29
N ALA A 779 -18.06 -18.15 13.46
CA ALA A 779 -18.91 -17.92 12.31
C ALA A 779 -18.80 -19.06 11.27
N GLU A 780 -17.58 -19.51 10.95
CA GLU A 780 -17.35 -20.66 10.06
C GLU A 780 -18.00 -21.95 10.61
N ALA A 781 -17.86 -22.22 11.90
CA ALA A 781 -18.50 -23.36 12.56
C ALA A 781 -20.04 -23.28 12.53
N LEU A 782 -20.60 -22.07 12.74
CA LEU A 782 -22.04 -21.85 12.65
C LEU A 782 -22.56 -22.06 11.22
N HIS A 783 -21.85 -21.56 10.21
CA HIS A 783 -22.19 -21.83 8.81
C HIS A 783 -22.17 -23.33 8.50
N ALA A 784 -21.13 -24.06 8.94
CA ALA A 784 -21.05 -25.50 8.78
C ALA A 784 -22.22 -26.23 9.46
N LYS A 785 -22.60 -25.79 10.67
CA LYS A 785 -23.74 -26.35 11.39
C LYS A 785 -25.06 -26.10 10.67
N GLN A 786 -25.31 -24.88 10.19
CA GLN A 786 -26.52 -24.57 9.43
C GLN A 786 -26.58 -25.42 8.15
N ARG A 787 -25.45 -25.56 7.43
CA ARG A 787 -25.33 -26.43 6.26
C ARG A 787 -25.62 -27.90 6.56
N SER A 788 -25.34 -28.38 7.78
CA SER A 788 -25.67 -29.75 8.18
C SER A 788 -27.17 -29.97 8.43
N LEU A 789 -27.94 -28.90 8.65
CA LEU A 789 -29.40 -28.95 8.86
C LEU A 789 -30.18 -28.82 7.54
N GLY A 790 -29.55 -28.22 6.53
CA GLY A 790 -30.05 -28.07 5.18
C GLY A 790 -29.00 -27.36 4.33
N ASN A 791 -29.09 -27.39 3.00
CA ASN A 791 -28.05 -26.85 2.13
C ASN A 791 -28.00 -25.30 2.07
N ARG A 792 -28.24 -24.61 3.19
CA ARG A 792 -28.29 -23.14 3.31
C ARG A 792 -27.61 -22.70 4.60
N SER A 793 -26.92 -21.57 4.55
CA SER A 793 -26.40 -20.91 5.75
C SER A 793 -26.35 -19.40 5.56
N ASP A 794 -26.65 -18.65 6.62
CA ASP A 794 -26.50 -17.19 6.68
C ASP A 794 -25.53 -16.74 7.78
N GLY A 795 -25.09 -17.65 8.65
CA GLY A 795 -24.18 -17.35 9.74
C GLY A 795 -24.85 -16.60 10.90
N ILE A 796 -26.18 -16.62 10.95
CA ILE A 796 -26.97 -15.89 11.93
C ILE A 796 -27.75 -16.88 12.80
N TYR A 797 -27.46 -16.87 14.10
CA TYR A 797 -28.09 -17.74 15.07
C TYR A 797 -29.33 -17.06 15.66
N THR A 798 -30.51 -17.58 15.36
CA THR A 798 -31.80 -17.01 15.76
C THR A 798 -32.45 -17.80 16.90
N PRO A 799 -33.39 -17.21 17.67
CA PRO A 799 -34.21 -17.95 18.63
C PRO A 799 -34.98 -19.13 18.00
N ALA A 800 -35.37 -19.02 16.73
CA ALA A 800 -36.01 -20.12 16.01
C ALA A 800 -35.03 -21.28 15.76
N LEU A 801 -33.78 -20.98 15.39
CA LEU A 801 -32.72 -21.98 15.23
C LEU A 801 -32.32 -22.60 16.57
N ASP A 802 -32.26 -21.79 17.64
CA ASP A 802 -32.02 -22.27 19.01
C ASP A 802 -33.10 -23.27 19.46
N ALA A 803 -34.37 -22.94 19.23
CA ALA A 803 -35.48 -23.84 19.50
C ALA A 803 -35.45 -25.12 18.65
N GLN A 804 -35.10 -25.02 17.36
CA GLN A 804 -34.95 -26.18 16.47
C GLN A 804 -33.86 -27.14 16.95
N LEU A 805 -32.75 -26.60 17.48
CA LEU A 805 -31.61 -27.38 17.95
C LEU A 805 -31.74 -27.84 19.40
N GLY A 806 -32.62 -27.22 20.19
CA GLY A 806 -32.78 -27.50 21.62
C GLY A 806 -31.58 -27.09 22.47
N TRP A 807 -30.81 -26.09 22.02
CA TRP A 807 -29.55 -25.68 22.67
C TRP A 807 -29.73 -24.71 23.82
N ASN A 808 -30.89 -24.04 23.89
CA ASN A 808 -31.29 -23.13 24.97
C ASN A 808 -30.29 -21.98 25.18
N VAL A 809 -29.60 -21.53 24.13
CA VAL A 809 -28.64 -20.43 24.17
C VAL A 809 -29.31 -19.13 24.61
N TYR A 810 -30.54 -18.86 24.15
CA TYR A 810 -31.29 -17.66 24.53
C TYR A 810 -32.01 -17.78 25.88
N LEU A 811 -32.11 -18.97 26.46
CA LEU A 811 -32.76 -19.21 27.76
C LEU A 811 -31.76 -19.27 28.93
N SER A 812 -30.54 -19.73 28.68
CA SER A 812 -29.51 -19.97 29.70
C SER A 812 -28.78 -18.72 30.21
N ALA A 813 -28.97 -17.57 29.55
CA ALA A 813 -28.22 -16.34 29.82
C ALA A 813 -29.10 -15.14 30.26
N ASP A 814 -30.41 -15.34 30.40
CA ASP A 814 -31.34 -14.35 30.98
C ASP A 814 -31.52 -14.55 32.51
N THR A 815 -30.76 -15.47 33.12
CA THR A 815 -30.59 -15.69 34.57
C THR A 815 -29.18 -15.31 34.99
#